data_AF-A0A3R6Z5U9-F1
#
_entry.id   AF-A0A3R6Z5U9-F1
#
_cell.length_a   1.000
_cell.length_b   1.000
_cell.length_c   1.000
_cell.angle_alpha   90.00
_cell.angle_beta   90.00
_cell.angle_gamma   90.00
#
_symmetry.space_group_name_H-M   'P 1'
#
loop_
_entity.id
_entity.type
_entity.pdbx_description
1 polymer ?
#
loop_
_entity_poly.entity_id
_entity_poly.type
_entity_poly.pdbx_seq_one_letter_code
_entity_poly.pdbx_strand_id
1 'polypeptide(L)'
;MLVLMQRSIRMNPHSKKLWLEYFRLEFLYVQKLRYMFRYYLSPFEWLMWVCCSTRREVLGLDADTTKPLELSLDIAPVKGEGAAQVDAIAESAKESAVDKSRHEILQGAIPKIVYRNASHAFRLQFVSISNLFPASYGSPVAKVILESSLADFPTDAAVWSAYCEQAMHESDTADVDARRKVALESPWFAHEMFSTISTLGPQTPALYRAYIDYTLRVSGLLDALAVAAKANAAFPTDGMLWQLRAQLAMRQAAIQQTHALPPSTKRPKKQLPLSASTPSVYKSALAVVEQGLREAMTDTDGLHQRHIQLLINSHAKLSAVKSAFEVSVPSIEHTNDDSWAAIARGESRDSVDAGMVCTAHAIFAVDVAHARCIPKEIIMHQCRGCLKWSRPQWVSADLESRELLAICLKKITGLNKVKLVDAGWIWTEPHSKRLKLKLTVQKEVMNGAILQQSFIVTFIVRNQQCDDCQASFTNHSWKAVVQVRQKVEHKRTFFFLEQLILKHRVHEKTTSIESQPDGVDFFFVERNHALRFVDFLQETVPISLKTAKKLISADNHSNTANYKFTYAVDIAPVCKDDLVALPLKLARQLGNISSLCLVTQVTSSIHVIDPFTMQRAEIDNDKYWRYPFKALRSSKQLTEYTVLDSSPLEISTKGGIPVRTNRKTRLADVDIVRNSDFGVNDMRFHTVTHLGMLLNVGDTAMGYDLSTSVFNDLDTKPLDEAGISLPDVVLVRKQFLRRVQKRSRKWKLKTIEGIEPTMPLKKADQTKHDLDYEHFLNDLEEDKDMRSRINIYKATDGNDHDDDDHDMDDDDADDGAIPLDELLDDLNMDEAEGSEAILSATAANQTQGLNVDDL
;
A
#
# COMPACT_ATOMS: atom_id res chain seq x y z
N MET A 1 -7.53 -14.86 -32.53
CA MET A 1 -7.30 -13.76 -33.49
C MET A 1 -5.86 -13.71 -34.00
N LEU A 2 -4.83 -13.56 -33.15
CA LEU A 2 -3.41 -13.48 -33.57
C LEU A 2 -2.94 -14.66 -34.44
N VAL A 3 -3.32 -15.90 -34.10
CA VAL A 3 -2.97 -17.10 -34.89
C VAL A 3 -3.56 -17.07 -36.31
N LEU A 4 -4.77 -16.52 -36.48
CA LEU A 4 -5.40 -16.37 -37.79
C LEU A 4 -4.68 -15.32 -38.64
N MET A 5 -4.24 -14.21 -38.04
CA MET A 5 -3.42 -13.20 -38.71
C MET A 5 -2.05 -13.75 -39.12
N GLN A 6 -1.39 -14.56 -38.28
CA GLN A 6 -0.13 -15.22 -38.64
C GLN A 6 -0.29 -16.16 -39.85
N ARG A 7 -1.41 -16.89 -39.94
CA ARG A 7 -1.74 -17.70 -41.13
C ARG A 7 -2.02 -16.80 -42.34
N SER A 8 -2.70 -15.67 -42.15
CA SER A 8 -3.02 -14.71 -43.21
C SER A 8 -1.77 -14.04 -43.79
N ILE A 9 -0.80 -13.69 -42.96
CA ILE A 9 0.51 -13.14 -43.39
C ILE A 9 1.30 -14.17 -44.18
N ARG A 10 1.28 -15.44 -43.78
CA ARG A 10 1.92 -16.52 -44.54
C ARG A 10 1.29 -16.73 -45.91
N MET A 11 -0.03 -16.58 -46.03
CA MET A 11 -0.75 -16.68 -47.29
C MET A 11 -0.57 -15.45 -48.19
N ASN A 12 -0.34 -14.26 -47.61
CA ASN A 12 -0.15 -13.02 -48.37
C ASN A 12 0.94 -12.12 -47.74
N PRO A 13 2.23 -12.43 -47.99
CA PRO A 13 3.35 -11.71 -47.37
C PRO A 13 3.56 -10.30 -47.92
N HIS A 14 2.99 -9.98 -49.09
CA HIS A 14 3.14 -8.67 -49.74
C HIS A 14 2.13 -7.62 -49.25
N SER A 15 1.11 -8.02 -48.48
CA SER A 15 0.08 -7.11 -48.01
C SER A 15 0.55 -6.24 -46.85
N LYS A 16 0.82 -4.96 -47.16
CA LYS A 16 1.20 -3.94 -46.18
C LYS A 16 0.22 -3.81 -45.01
N LYS A 17 -1.09 -3.83 -45.28
CA LYS A 17 -2.12 -3.68 -44.23
C LYS A 17 -2.10 -4.83 -43.23
N LEU A 18 -1.87 -6.07 -43.67
CA LEU A 18 -1.81 -7.24 -42.78
C LEU A 18 -0.64 -7.16 -41.80
N TRP A 19 0.54 -6.75 -42.29
CA TRP A 19 1.72 -6.57 -41.44
C TRP A 19 1.54 -5.48 -40.40
N LEU A 20 0.94 -4.34 -40.77
CA LEU A 20 0.70 -3.21 -39.86
C LEU A 20 -0.34 -3.58 -38.78
N GLU A 21 -1.45 -4.19 -39.17
CA GLU A 21 -2.49 -4.58 -38.22
C GLU A 21 -2.01 -5.68 -37.27
N TYR A 22 -1.26 -6.67 -37.77
CA TYR A 22 -0.69 -7.70 -36.91
C TYR A 22 0.32 -7.13 -35.90
N PHE A 23 1.18 -6.21 -36.34
CA PHE A 23 2.11 -5.51 -35.46
C PHE A 23 1.41 -4.68 -34.38
N ARG A 24 0.31 -3.99 -34.74
CA ARG A 24 -0.53 -3.25 -33.80
C ARG A 24 -1.18 -4.17 -32.75
N LEU A 25 -1.65 -5.33 -33.19
CA LEU A 25 -2.33 -6.30 -32.33
C LEU A 25 -1.36 -6.97 -31.34
N GLU A 26 -0.11 -7.22 -31.73
CA GLU A 26 0.93 -7.70 -30.82
C GLU A 26 1.30 -6.67 -29.75
N PHE A 27 1.33 -5.37 -30.08
CA PHE A 27 1.50 -4.32 -29.07
C PHE A 27 0.34 -4.24 -28.08
N LEU A 28 -0.90 -4.33 -28.55
CA LEU A 28 -2.09 -4.39 -27.69
C LEU A 28 -2.08 -5.62 -26.77
N TYR A 29 -1.59 -6.76 -27.28
CA TYR A 29 -1.44 -7.97 -26.50
C TYR A 29 -0.44 -7.80 -25.35
N VAL A 30 0.73 -7.21 -25.61
CA VAL A 30 1.73 -6.90 -24.56
C VAL A 30 1.18 -5.92 -23.51
N GLN A 31 0.42 -4.91 -23.95
CA GLN A 31 -0.24 -3.97 -23.04
C GLN A 31 -1.24 -4.68 -22.11
N LYS A 32 -2.07 -5.57 -22.66
CA LYS A 32 -3.02 -6.37 -21.88
C LYS A 32 -2.30 -7.31 -20.90
N LEU A 33 -1.21 -7.94 -21.33
CA LEU A 33 -0.36 -8.76 -20.44
C LEU A 33 0.16 -7.93 -19.27
N ARG A 34 0.74 -6.74 -19.52
CA ARG A 34 1.22 -5.85 -18.45
C ARG A 34 0.12 -5.42 -17.49
N TYR A 35 -1.08 -5.15 -17.99
CA TYR A 35 -2.22 -4.81 -17.16
C TYR A 35 -2.62 -6.00 -16.26
N MET A 36 -2.72 -7.21 -16.81
CA MET A 36 -3.00 -8.42 -16.03
C MET A 36 -1.93 -8.69 -14.97
N PHE A 37 -0.64 -8.55 -15.31
CA PHE A 37 0.46 -8.72 -14.35
C PHE A 37 0.43 -7.73 -13.19
N ARG A 38 -0.09 -6.52 -13.41
CA ARG A 38 -0.10 -5.46 -12.40
C ARG A 38 -1.28 -5.55 -11.43
N TYR A 39 -2.36 -6.22 -11.82
CA TYR A 39 -3.61 -6.20 -11.06
C TYR A 39 -4.16 -7.58 -10.67
N TYR A 40 -3.78 -8.69 -11.31
CA TYR A 40 -4.55 -9.94 -11.17
C TYR A 40 -3.79 -11.24 -10.88
N LEU A 41 -2.45 -11.36 -11.01
CA LEU A 41 -1.79 -12.67 -10.85
C LEU A 41 -0.63 -12.69 -9.84
N SER A 42 -0.71 -13.63 -8.90
CA SER A 42 0.45 -14.12 -8.15
C SER A 42 1.36 -14.99 -9.06
N PRO A 43 2.65 -15.16 -8.75
CA PRO A 43 3.58 -15.96 -9.57
C PRO A 43 3.14 -17.41 -9.84
N PHE A 44 2.23 -17.96 -9.03
CA PHE A 44 1.84 -19.37 -9.05
C PHE A 44 0.78 -19.68 -10.13
N GLU A 45 -0.19 -18.80 -10.34
CA GLU A 45 -1.23 -18.96 -11.37
C GLU A 45 -0.68 -18.84 -12.81
N TRP A 46 0.44 -18.15 -12.95
CA TRP A 46 1.14 -18.00 -14.23
C TRP A 46 1.85 -19.30 -14.67
N LEU A 47 2.35 -20.10 -13.72
CA LEU A 47 2.98 -21.39 -14.01
C LEU A 47 1.99 -22.36 -14.69
N MET A 48 0.74 -22.34 -14.24
CA MET A 48 -0.37 -23.09 -14.81
C MET A 48 -0.74 -22.62 -16.23
N TRP A 49 -0.72 -21.31 -16.50
CA TRP A 49 -1.12 -20.76 -17.81
C TRP A 49 -0.01 -20.89 -18.86
N VAL A 50 1.26 -20.72 -18.48
CA VAL A 50 2.42 -20.86 -19.39
C VAL A 50 2.73 -22.31 -19.74
N CYS A 51 2.50 -23.26 -18.83
CA CYS A 51 2.54 -24.68 -19.17
C CYS A 51 1.45 -25.10 -20.18
N CYS A 52 0.40 -24.28 -20.39
CA CYS A 52 -0.71 -24.60 -21.30
C CYS A 52 -0.60 -23.93 -22.69
N SER A 53 0.34 -23.00 -22.90
CA SER A 53 0.44 -22.26 -24.16
C SER A 53 1.38 -22.95 -25.16
N THR A 54 0.78 -23.69 -26.10
CA THR A 54 1.32 -24.31 -27.34
C THR A 54 2.07 -23.34 -28.28
N ARG A 55 2.34 -22.11 -27.84
CA ARG A 55 2.93 -21.00 -28.62
C ARG A 55 4.45 -20.95 -28.52
N ARG A 56 5.06 -21.64 -27.54
CA ARG A 56 6.51 -21.68 -27.31
C ARG A 56 7.24 -22.48 -28.40
N GLU A 57 6.72 -23.64 -28.76
CA GLU A 57 7.22 -24.49 -29.85
C GLU A 57 7.06 -23.85 -31.23
N VAL A 58 5.95 -23.13 -31.48
CA VAL A 58 5.63 -22.53 -32.79
C VAL A 58 6.54 -21.34 -33.12
N LEU A 59 7.16 -20.70 -32.12
CA LEU A 59 7.96 -19.49 -32.29
C LEU A 59 9.49 -19.73 -32.26
N GLY A 60 9.94 -20.97 -32.05
CA GLY A 60 11.36 -21.35 -32.20
C GLY A 60 12.33 -20.63 -31.27
N LEU A 61 11.88 -20.21 -30.08
CA LEU A 61 12.71 -19.46 -29.12
C LEU A 61 13.69 -20.32 -28.31
N ASP A 62 13.59 -21.65 -28.41
CA ASP A 62 14.53 -22.60 -27.77
C ASP A 62 15.56 -23.18 -28.78
N ALA A 63 15.67 -22.63 -29.99
CA ALA A 63 16.62 -23.11 -31.00
C ALA A 63 17.97 -22.39 -30.90
N ASP A 64 18.95 -23.07 -30.29
CA ASP A 64 20.36 -22.71 -30.40
C ASP A 64 20.82 -22.70 -31.87
N THR A 65 21.67 -21.72 -32.18
CA THR A 65 22.18 -21.41 -33.51
C THR A 65 22.81 -22.62 -34.22
N THR A 66 22.25 -23.06 -35.35
CA THR A 66 22.99 -23.38 -36.60
C THR A 66 22.04 -23.70 -37.78
N LYS A 67 22.17 -22.89 -38.84
CA LYS A 67 21.83 -23.03 -40.28
C LYS A 67 20.45 -23.60 -40.73
N PRO A 68 19.85 -23.00 -41.78
CA PRO A 68 18.50 -23.36 -42.24
C PRO A 68 18.58 -24.55 -43.21
N LEU A 69 17.59 -25.45 -43.22
CA LEU A 69 17.18 -26.12 -44.45
C LEU A 69 15.84 -26.87 -44.32
N GLU A 70 15.27 -27.09 -45.49
CA GLU A 70 13.94 -27.55 -45.87
C GLU A 70 13.57 -28.98 -45.42
N LEU A 71 12.25 -29.26 -45.53
CA LEU A 71 11.55 -30.53 -45.68
C LEU A 71 12.26 -31.88 -45.38
N SER A 72 11.56 -32.69 -44.57
CA SER A 72 11.21 -34.12 -44.73
C SER A 72 11.68 -35.15 -43.68
N LEU A 73 10.71 -35.96 -43.24
CA LEU A 73 10.66 -37.41 -42.90
C LEU A 73 11.52 -38.03 -41.75
N ASP A 74 10.77 -38.54 -40.76
CA ASP A 74 10.75 -39.91 -40.19
C ASP A 74 11.88 -40.57 -39.35
N ILE A 75 11.39 -41.19 -38.26
CA ILE A 75 11.87 -42.34 -37.45
C ILE A 75 12.82 -42.09 -36.23
N ALA A 76 12.39 -42.69 -35.11
CA ALA A 76 12.87 -42.66 -33.72
C ALA A 76 14.07 -43.61 -33.44
N PRO A 77 14.38 -43.97 -32.17
CA PRO A 77 14.85 -43.22 -30.99
C PRO A 77 16.24 -43.74 -30.54
N VAL A 78 16.81 -43.27 -29.40
CA VAL A 78 17.48 -44.10 -28.35
C VAL A 78 18.31 -43.23 -27.36
N LYS A 79 18.28 -43.74 -26.13
CA LYS A 79 18.76 -43.30 -24.81
C LYS A 79 20.28 -43.08 -24.68
N GLY A 80 20.66 -42.38 -23.60
CA GLY A 80 21.87 -42.69 -22.83
C GLY A 80 22.48 -41.49 -22.09
N GLU A 81 22.37 -41.51 -20.75
CA GLU A 81 23.42 -41.29 -19.73
C GLU A 81 24.40 -40.10 -19.92
N GLY A 82 24.74 -39.26 -18.94
CA GLY A 82 24.63 -39.29 -17.49
C GLY A 82 25.39 -38.07 -16.93
N ALA A 83 25.24 -37.84 -15.61
CA ALA A 83 25.95 -36.84 -14.80
C ALA A 83 27.50 -36.93 -14.97
N ALA A 84 28.35 -35.94 -14.70
CA ALA A 84 28.42 -35.05 -13.55
C ALA A 84 29.49 -33.95 -13.81
N GLN A 85 29.29 -32.72 -13.30
CA GLN A 85 30.07 -32.09 -12.22
C GLN A 85 31.30 -31.27 -12.65
N VAL A 86 31.22 -29.94 -12.52
CA VAL A 86 32.27 -29.11 -11.87
C VAL A 86 31.62 -27.85 -11.26
N ASP A 87 31.83 -27.68 -9.96
CA ASP A 87 31.39 -26.56 -9.13
C ASP A 87 32.28 -25.31 -9.26
N ALA A 88 31.66 -24.19 -8.87
CA ALA A 88 32.26 -23.00 -8.24
C ALA A 88 33.11 -22.04 -9.08
N ILE A 89 32.52 -20.91 -9.45
CA ILE A 89 32.80 -19.55 -8.91
C ILE A 89 31.80 -18.55 -9.56
N ALA A 90 31.33 -17.58 -8.77
CA ALA A 90 30.44 -16.44 -9.11
C ALA A 90 28.94 -16.60 -8.78
N GLU A 91 28.63 -16.64 -7.48
CA GLU A 91 27.31 -16.28 -6.92
C GLU A 91 27.06 -14.77 -7.07
N SER A 92 26.43 -14.37 -8.16
CA SER A 92 25.50 -13.23 -8.17
C SER A 92 24.51 -13.37 -9.35
N ALA A 93 23.21 -13.36 -9.04
CA ALA A 93 22.08 -13.29 -9.97
C ALA A 93 21.85 -14.47 -10.94
N LYS A 94 21.36 -15.61 -10.43
CA LYS A 94 20.54 -16.54 -11.23
C LYS A 94 19.07 -16.15 -11.12
N GLU A 95 18.66 -15.10 -11.85
CA GLU A 95 17.26 -15.01 -12.32
C GLU A 95 16.95 -16.28 -13.11
N SER A 96 15.82 -16.92 -12.82
CA SER A 96 15.42 -18.13 -13.53
C SER A 96 15.34 -17.85 -15.03
N ALA A 97 15.71 -18.80 -15.90
CA ALA A 97 15.63 -18.63 -17.36
C ALA A 97 14.21 -18.20 -17.82
N VAL A 98 13.21 -18.59 -17.03
CA VAL A 98 11.81 -18.21 -17.19
C VAL A 98 11.58 -16.72 -16.92
N ASP A 99 12.18 -16.15 -15.88
CA ASP A 99 12.10 -14.71 -15.57
C ASP A 99 12.79 -13.84 -16.63
N LYS A 100 13.92 -14.31 -17.17
CA LYS A 100 14.61 -13.63 -18.28
C LYS A 100 13.75 -13.60 -19.55
N SER A 101 13.18 -14.75 -19.92
CA SER A 101 12.26 -14.83 -21.06
C SER A 101 11.01 -13.97 -20.87
N ARG A 102 10.47 -13.90 -19.63
CA ARG A 102 9.36 -13.01 -19.27
C ARG A 102 9.74 -11.55 -19.47
N HIS A 103 10.92 -11.16 -19.01
CA HIS A 103 11.43 -9.80 -19.16
C HIS A 103 11.56 -9.41 -20.64
N GLU A 104 12.07 -10.32 -21.49
CA GLU A 104 12.22 -10.09 -22.94
C GLU A 104 10.87 -9.95 -23.67
N ILE A 105 9.87 -10.77 -23.32
CA ILE A 105 8.52 -10.65 -23.90
C ILE A 105 7.88 -9.31 -23.51
N LEU A 106 8.02 -8.91 -22.24
CA LEU A 106 7.51 -7.63 -21.75
C LEU A 106 8.25 -6.41 -22.30
N GLN A 107 9.48 -6.60 -22.81
CA GLN A 107 10.24 -5.61 -23.58
C GLN A 107 9.92 -5.62 -25.09
N GLY A 108 8.93 -6.41 -25.54
CA GLY A 108 8.45 -6.39 -26.92
C GLY A 108 9.31 -7.19 -27.89
N ALA A 109 9.89 -8.33 -27.47
CA ALA A 109 10.63 -9.23 -28.36
C ALA A 109 9.83 -9.66 -29.60
N ILE A 110 8.53 -9.93 -29.46
CA ILE A 110 7.66 -10.36 -30.57
C ILE A 110 7.52 -9.27 -31.64
N PRO A 111 7.11 -8.01 -31.32
CA PRO A 111 7.17 -6.90 -32.26
C PRO A 111 8.52 -6.74 -32.98
N LYS A 112 9.65 -6.92 -32.29
CA LYS A 112 10.99 -6.85 -32.89
C LYS A 112 11.21 -7.95 -33.95
N ILE A 113 10.72 -9.17 -33.71
CA ILE A 113 10.79 -10.27 -34.70
C ILE A 113 9.91 -9.97 -35.91
N VAL A 114 8.70 -9.45 -35.69
CA VAL A 114 7.78 -9.06 -36.77
C VAL A 114 8.42 -7.99 -37.66
N TYR A 115 9.09 -7.01 -37.04
CA TYR A 115 9.85 -5.98 -37.74
C TYR A 115 11.05 -6.54 -38.54
N ARG A 116 11.79 -7.53 -38.02
CA ARG A 116 12.91 -8.14 -38.77
C ARG A 116 12.44 -8.85 -40.04
N ASN A 117 11.28 -9.50 -39.97
CA ASN A 117 10.72 -10.26 -41.09
C ASN A 117 9.97 -9.37 -42.10
N ALA A 118 9.84 -8.07 -41.81
CA ALA A 118 9.19 -7.09 -42.66
C ALA A 118 10.03 -6.64 -43.85
N SER A 119 9.37 -6.50 -45.01
CA SER A 119 9.67 -5.57 -46.11
C SER A 119 10.25 -4.22 -45.69
N HIS A 120 11.40 -3.79 -46.22
CA HIS A 120 11.96 -2.46 -45.98
C HIS A 120 10.97 -1.32 -46.31
N ALA A 121 10.12 -1.49 -47.34
CA ALA A 121 9.17 -0.47 -47.81
C ALA A 121 8.06 -0.09 -46.81
N PHE A 122 7.83 -0.88 -45.76
CA PHE A 122 6.79 -0.60 -44.76
C PHE A 122 7.32 -0.31 -43.36
N ARG A 123 8.65 -0.35 -43.18
CA ARG A 123 9.31 -0.20 -41.87
C ARG A 123 9.06 1.16 -41.20
N LEU A 124 9.03 2.24 -41.98
CA LEU A 124 8.78 3.59 -41.46
C LEU A 124 7.42 3.75 -40.77
N GLN A 125 6.39 3.03 -41.24
CA GLN A 125 5.06 3.12 -40.63
C GLN A 125 4.98 2.40 -39.28
N PHE A 126 5.87 1.44 -39.00
CA PHE A 126 5.94 0.83 -37.67
C PHE A 126 6.39 1.82 -36.59
N VAL A 127 7.20 2.81 -36.94
CA VAL A 127 7.59 3.89 -36.01
C VAL A 127 6.35 4.66 -35.56
N SER A 128 5.49 5.06 -36.50
CA SER A 128 4.24 5.76 -36.18
C SER A 128 3.32 4.93 -35.27
N ILE A 129 3.25 3.61 -35.47
CA ILE A 129 2.46 2.71 -34.63
C ILE A 129 3.07 2.59 -33.23
N SER A 130 4.40 2.50 -33.13
CA SER A 130 5.09 2.37 -31.83
C SER A 130 4.89 3.60 -30.93
N ASN A 131 4.75 4.80 -31.51
CA ASN A 131 4.51 6.04 -30.80
C ASN A 131 3.07 6.16 -30.23
N LEU A 132 2.13 5.34 -30.70
CA LEU A 132 0.76 5.32 -30.16
C LEU A 132 0.65 4.64 -28.79
N PHE A 133 1.72 4.02 -28.32
CA PHE A 133 1.73 3.17 -27.12
C PHE A 133 2.61 3.76 -26.00
N PRO A 134 2.33 3.47 -24.71
CA PRO A 134 3.10 4.01 -23.58
C PRO A 134 4.62 3.79 -23.66
N ALA A 135 5.39 4.84 -23.33
CA ALA A 135 6.85 4.87 -23.41
C ALA A 135 7.55 3.70 -22.70
N SER A 136 6.97 3.17 -21.61
CA SER A 136 7.51 2.06 -20.82
C SER A 136 7.73 0.73 -21.58
N TYR A 137 7.12 0.54 -22.76
CA TYR A 137 7.41 -0.60 -23.65
C TYR A 137 7.51 -0.21 -25.12
N GLY A 138 6.92 0.92 -25.53
CA GLY A 138 7.10 1.46 -26.86
C GLY A 138 8.55 1.86 -27.12
N SER A 139 9.22 2.51 -26.15
CA SER A 139 10.58 3.05 -26.33
C SER A 139 11.64 1.98 -26.69
N PRO A 140 11.75 0.84 -25.98
CA PRO A 140 12.73 -0.20 -26.33
C PRO A 140 12.54 -0.83 -27.71
N VAL A 141 11.31 -0.88 -28.22
CA VAL A 141 11.01 -1.40 -29.57
C VAL A 141 11.26 -0.32 -30.62
N ALA A 142 10.77 0.89 -30.38
CA ALA A 142 10.94 2.04 -31.26
C ALA A 142 12.43 2.39 -31.46
N LYS A 143 13.26 2.31 -30.41
CA LYS A 143 14.70 2.52 -30.49
C LYS A 143 15.38 1.54 -31.45
N VAL A 144 15.07 0.24 -31.35
CA VAL A 144 15.61 -0.79 -32.25
C VAL A 144 15.15 -0.58 -33.70
N ILE A 145 13.89 -0.20 -33.89
CA ILE A 145 13.34 0.10 -35.23
C ILE A 145 14.04 1.30 -35.85
N LEU A 146 14.24 2.38 -35.09
CA LEU A 146 14.89 3.60 -35.57
C LEU A 146 16.38 3.40 -35.81
N GLU A 147 17.11 2.70 -34.94
CA GLU A 147 18.52 2.34 -35.17
C GLU A 147 18.68 1.50 -36.45
N SER A 148 17.80 0.52 -36.66
CA SER A 148 17.79 -0.27 -37.90
C SER A 148 17.38 0.55 -39.12
N SER A 149 16.43 1.47 -38.99
CA SER A 149 15.97 2.31 -40.11
C SER A 149 17.02 3.35 -40.50
N LEU A 150 17.77 3.89 -39.53
CA LEU A 150 18.90 4.80 -39.78
C LEU A 150 20.06 4.11 -40.47
N ALA A 151 20.31 2.84 -40.15
CA ALA A 151 21.31 2.03 -40.84
C ALA A 151 20.90 1.70 -42.29
N ASP A 152 19.61 1.39 -42.51
CA ASP A 152 19.08 1.06 -43.84
C ASP A 152 18.92 2.30 -44.75
N PHE A 153 18.54 3.45 -44.19
CA PHE A 153 18.21 4.68 -44.92
C PHE A 153 18.90 5.91 -44.30
N PRO A 154 20.22 6.06 -44.48
CA PRO A 154 21.00 7.12 -43.83
C PRO A 154 20.75 8.53 -44.39
N THR A 155 20.16 8.65 -45.57
CA THR A 155 19.94 9.93 -46.28
C THR A 155 18.47 10.40 -46.28
N ASP A 156 17.55 9.60 -45.72
CA ASP A 156 16.12 9.93 -45.77
C ASP A 156 15.73 10.90 -44.65
N ALA A 157 15.29 12.10 -45.03
CA ALA A 157 14.85 13.15 -44.10
C ALA A 157 13.70 12.69 -43.18
N ALA A 158 12.81 11.80 -43.67
CA ALA A 158 11.70 11.26 -42.89
C ALA A 158 12.18 10.41 -41.70
N VAL A 159 13.24 9.62 -41.88
CA VAL A 159 13.82 8.77 -40.81
C VAL A 159 14.46 9.64 -39.73
N TRP A 160 15.23 10.64 -40.15
CA TRP A 160 15.88 11.60 -39.24
C TRP A 160 14.88 12.47 -38.48
N SER A 161 13.77 12.85 -39.11
CA SER A 161 12.68 13.57 -38.43
C SER A 161 12.03 12.71 -37.34
N ALA A 162 11.71 11.45 -37.65
CA ALA A 162 11.12 10.51 -36.70
C ALA A 162 12.07 10.19 -35.53
N TYR A 163 13.39 10.12 -35.79
CA TYR A 163 14.41 9.95 -34.75
C TYR A 163 14.46 11.13 -33.76
N CYS A 164 14.29 12.35 -34.26
CA CYS A 164 14.25 13.56 -33.42
C CYS A 164 12.91 13.70 -32.66
N GLU A 165 11.79 13.31 -33.28
CA GLU A 165 10.45 13.38 -32.67
C GLU A 165 10.27 12.38 -31.52
N GLN A 166 10.88 11.20 -31.60
CA GLN A 166 10.77 10.17 -30.54
C GLN A 166 11.21 10.71 -29.16
N ALA A 167 12.24 11.56 -29.13
CA ALA A 167 12.73 12.14 -27.88
C ALA A 167 11.71 13.08 -27.22
N MET A 168 10.75 13.64 -27.97
CA MET A 168 9.71 14.50 -27.39
C MET A 168 8.65 13.73 -26.59
N HIS A 169 8.55 12.41 -26.79
CA HIS A 169 7.63 11.54 -26.05
C HIS A 169 8.24 10.89 -24.81
N GLU A 170 9.57 10.93 -24.68
CA GLU A 170 10.29 10.53 -23.47
C GLU A 170 10.37 11.77 -22.55
N SER A 171 9.90 11.66 -21.31
CA SER A 171 9.61 12.79 -20.40
C SER A 171 10.83 13.63 -19.96
N ASP A 172 12.02 13.34 -20.48
CA ASP A 172 13.27 13.99 -20.10
C ASP A 172 13.74 14.92 -21.23
N THR A 173 13.58 16.23 -21.02
CA THR A 173 13.96 17.28 -21.99
C THR A 173 15.44 17.24 -22.39
N ALA A 174 16.29 16.57 -21.60
CA ALA A 174 17.73 16.44 -21.84
C ALA A 174 18.07 15.48 -22.99
N ASP A 175 17.24 14.47 -23.30
CA ASP A 175 17.54 13.51 -24.38
C ASP A 175 17.21 14.07 -25.77
N VAL A 176 16.25 15.00 -25.85
CA VAL A 176 15.88 15.69 -27.11
C VAL A 176 17.05 16.47 -27.68
N ASP A 177 17.72 17.27 -26.86
CA ASP A 177 18.85 18.08 -27.29
C ASP A 177 20.06 17.21 -27.65
N ALA A 178 20.24 16.07 -26.98
CA ALA A 178 21.28 15.10 -27.30
C ALA A 178 21.03 14.41 -28.66
N ARG A 179 19.80 13.96 -28.95
CA ARG A 179 19.47 13.36 -30.25
C ARG A 179 19.45 14.37 -31.39
N ARG A 180 18.95 15.59 -31.13
CA ARG A 180 19.07 16.71 -32.08
C ARG A 180 20.53 17.01 -32.38
N LYS A 181 21.39 17.00 -31.37
CA LYS A 181 22.83 17.16 -31.58
C LYS A 181 23.41 16.08 -32.49
N VAL A 182 23.06 14.80 -32.29
CA VAL A 182 23.48 13.70 -33.19
C VAL A 182 23.00 13.91 -34.63
N ALA A 183 21.75 14.36 -34.82
CA ALA A 183 21.22 14.66 -36.16
C ALA A 183 21.92 15.86 -36.81
N LEU A 184 22.18 16.92 -36.04
CA LEU A 184 22.87 18.14 -36.50
C LEU A 184 24.37 17.90 -36.78
N GLU A 185 24.99 16.95 -36.09
CA GLU A 185 26.37 16.52 -36.33
C GLU A 185 26.49 15.53 -37.51
N SER A 186 25.37 15.07 -38.07
CA SER A 186 25.40 14.12 -39.19
C SER A 186 26.01 14.78 -40.46
N PRO A 187 26.95 14.11 -41.15
CA PRO A 187 27.58 14.67 -42.36
C PRO A 187 26.58 14.98 -43.49
N TRP A 188 25.51 14.19 -43.58
CA TRP A 188 24.42 14.39 -44.54
C TRP A 188 23.68 15.71 -44.27
N PHE A 189 23.26 15.96 -43.03
CA PHE A 189 22.52 17.17 -42.68
C PHE A 189 23.36 18.43 -42.93
N ALA A 190 24.65 18.40 -42.58
CA ALA A 190 25.55 19.51 -42.85
C ALA A 190 25.70 19.79 -44.35
N HIS A 191 25.82 18.75 -45.18
CA HIS A 191 25.94 18.88 -46.63
C HIS A 191 24.64 19.39 -47.27
N GLU A 192 23.48 18.86 -46.86
CA GLU A 192 22.18 19.25 -47.40
C GLU A 192 21.78 20.67 -46.94
N MET A 193 22.07 21.02 -45.69
CA MET A 193 21.87 22.39 -45.18
C MET A 193 22.81 23.39 -45.87
N PHE A 194 24.08 23.04 -46.10
CA PHE A 194 25.00 23.90 -46.85
C PHE A 194 24.59 24.05 -48.33
N SER A 195 24.12 22.97 -48.95
CA SER A 195 23.61 22.96 -50.33
C SER A 195 22.35 23.81 -50.47
N THR A 196 21.39 23.67 -49.57
CA THR A 196 20.16 24.48 -49.55
C THR A 196 20.43 25.95 -49.25
N ILE A 197 21.32 26.27 -48.31
CA ILE A 197 21.68 27.66 -47.99
C ILE A 197 22.49 28.31 -49.12
N SER A 198 23.38 27.57 -49.78
CA SER A 198 24.15 28.10 -50.92
C SER A 198 23.30 28.27 -52.18
N THR A 199 22.23 27.50 -52.34
CA THR A 199 21.31 27.61 -53.48
C THR A 199 20.18 28.63 -53.27
N LEU A 200 19.65 28.79 -52.06
CA LEU A 200 18.47 29.64 -51.79
C LEU A 200 18.76 30.90 -50.97
N GLY A 201 19.85 30.94 -50.19
CA GLY A 201 20.14 31.99 -49.21
C GLY A 201 19.11 32.08 -48.06
N PRO A 202 19.46 32.56 -46.86
CA PRO A 202 18.48 32.79 -45.81
C PRO A 202 17.64 34.04 -46.15
N GLN A 203 16.35 33.85 -46.47
CA GLN A 203 15.43 34.90 -46.91
C GLN A 203 15.06 35.91 -45.79
N THR A 204 15.34 35.59 -44.53
CA THR A 204 14.93 36.42 -43.37
C THR A 204 16.05 36.60 -42.35
N PRO A 205 16.09 37.74 -41.63
CA PRO A 205 17.07 37.99 -40.57
C PRO A 205 17.04 36.94 -39.45
N ALA A 206 15.86 36.40 -39.14
CA ALA A 206 15.69 35.33 -38.15
C ALA A 206 16.42 34.03 -38.53
N LEU A 207 16.42 33.66 -39.82
CA LEU A 207 17.14 32.49 -40.32
C LEU A 207 18.66 32.71 -40.23
N TYR A 208 19.15 33.93 -40.48
CA TYR A 208 20.55 34.25 -40.29
C TYR A 208 21.00 34.12 -38.83
N ARG A 209 20.16 34.53 -37.86
CA ARG A 209 20.46 34.34 -36.43
C ARG A 209 20.61 32.85 -36.08
N ALA A 210 19.70 32.01 -36.56
CA ALA A 210 19.76 30.57 -36.37
C ALA A 210 21.00 29.95 -37.06
N TYR A 211 21.37 30.44 -38.24
CA TYR A 211 22.54 29.96 -38.98
C TYR A 211 23.86 30.37 -38.31
N ILE A 212 23.95 31.58 -37.77
CA ILE A 212 25.12 32.03 -36.98
C ILE A 212 25.28 31.16 -35.72
N ASP A 213 24.18 30.85 -35.03
CA ASP A 213 24.21 29.99 -33.83
C ASP A 213 24.57 28.52 -34.18
N TYR A 214 24.09 28.00 -35.31
CA TYR A 214 24.49 26.69 -35.81
C TYR A 214 25.99 26.64 -36.16
N THR A 215 26.49 27.60 -36.94
CA THR A 215 27.91 27.63 -37.35
C THR A 215 28.84 27.84 -36.16
N LEU A 216 28.44 28.64 -35.15
CA LEU A 216 29.19 28.78 -33.91
C LEU A 216 29.35 27.46 -33.16
N ARG A 217 28.35 26.57 -33.22
CA ARG A 217 28.37 25.25 -32.56
C ARG A 217 29.16 24.21 -33.36
N VAL A 218 29.08 24.24 -34.69
CA VAL A 218 29.63 23.18 -35.56
C VAL A 218 31.03 23.50 -36.07
N SER A 219 31.25 24.68 -36.66
CA SER A 219 32.50 25.05 -37.34
C SER A 219 33.37 26.04 -36.55
N GLY A 220 32.78 26.67 -35.51
CA GLY A 220 33.49 27.47 -34.53
C GLY A 220 33.40 28.98 -34.74
N LEU A 221 34.12 29.74 -33.90
CA LEU A 221 33.92 31.18 -33.74
C LEU A 221 34.28 32.01 -34.99
N LEU A 222 35.33 31.62 -35.74
CA LEU A 222 35.80 32.39 -36.89
C LEU A 222 34.83 32.32 -38.07
N ASP A 223 34.26 31.13 -38.32
CA ASP A 223 33.27 30.94 -39.38
C ASP A 223 31.94 31.58 -39.03
N ALA A 224 31.52 31.51 -37.76
CA ALA A 224 30.34 32.21 -37.28
C ALA A 224 30.47 33.74 -37.44
N LEU A 225 31.67 34.29 -37.24
CA LEU A 225 31.96 35.70 -37.52
C LEU A 225 31.89 36.05 -39.00
N ALA A 226 32.37 35.18 -39.88
CA ALA A 226 32.27 35.37 -41.33
C ALA A 226 30.81 35.33 -41.79
N VAL A 227 30.00 34.44 -41.22
CA VAL A 227 28.56 34.34 -41.48
C VAL A 227 27.82 35.56 -40.92
N ALA A 228 28.15 36.02 -39.72
CA ALA A 228 27.57 37.24 -39.14
C ALA A 228 27.93 38.49 -39.95
N ALA A 229 29.14 38.57 -40.52
CA ALA A 229 29.51 39.65 -41.43
C ALA A 229 28.70 39.62 -42.73
N LYS A 230 28.46 38.43 -43.30
CA LYS A 230 27.56 38.26 -44.47
C LYS A 230 26.12 38.61 -44.13
N ALA A 231 25.64 38.27 -42.94
CA ALA A 231 24.29 38.59 -42.47
C ALA A 231 24.07 40.11 -42.37
N ASN A 232 25.02 40.84 -41.77
CA ASN A 232 24.94 42.30 -41.66
C ASN A 232 25.03 42.99 -43.03
N ALA A 233 25.77 42.44 -43.98
CA ALA A 233 25.82 42.95 -45.35
C ALA A 233 24.50 42.73 -46.11
N ALA A 234 23.79 41.63 -45.82
CA ALA A 234 22.48 41.34 -46.42
C ALA A 234 21.33 42.12 -45.77
N PHE A 235 21.39 42.32 -44.45
CA PHE A 235 20.36 42.99 -43.66
C PHE A 235 20.98 44.07 -42.75
N PRO A 236 21.37 45.23 -43.32
CA PRO A 236 22.04 46.30 -42.55
C PRO A 236 21.11 47.01 -41.56
N THR A 237 19.79 46.93 -41.76
CA THR A 237 18.78 47.61 -40.94
C THR A 237 18.41 46.89 -39.64
N ASP A 238 18.82 45.63 -39.46
CA ASP A 238 18.47 44.83 -38.27
C ASP A 238 19.49 45.00 -37.13
N GLY A 239 19.09 45.71 -36.08
CA GLY A 239 19.95 45.99 -34.91
C GLY A 239 20.42 44.75 -34.16
N MET A 240 19.64 43.66 -34.15
CA MET A 240 19.98 42.44 -33.41
C MET A 240 21.14 41.67 -34.06
N LEU A 241 21.24 41.67 -35.40
CA LEU A 241 22.36 41.06 -36.11
C LEU A 241 23.69 41.79 -35.82
N TRP A 242 23.63 43.12 -35.71
CA TRP A 242 24.75 43.94 -35.25
C TRP A 242 25.17 43.63 -33.81
N GLN A 243 24.21 43.46 -32.90
CA GLN A 243 24.49 43.07 -31.52
C GLN A 243 25.14 41.68 -31.43
N LEU A 244 24.65 40.69 -32.18
CA LEU A 244 25.21 39.34 -32.24
C LEU A 244 26.65 39.37 -32.78
N ARG A 245 26.91 40.08 -33.88
CA ARG A 245 28.26 40.23 -34.43
C ARG A 245 29.19 40.93 -33.42
N ALA A 246 28.72 41.94 -32.71
CA ALA A 246 29.51 42.63 -31.68
C ALA A 246 29.86 41.70 -30.50
N GLN A 247 28.95 40.82 -30.09
CA GLN A 247 29.19 39.82 -29.06
C GLN A 247 30.23 38.77 -29.51
N LEU A 248 30.15 38.29 -30.75
CA LEU A 248 31.13 37.36 -31.30
C LEU A 248 32.52 38.00 -31.43
N ALA A 249 32.59 39.26 -31.88
CA ALA A 249 33.83 40.02 -31.99
C ALA A 249 34.48 40.30 -30.61
N MET A 250 33.64 40.54 -29.60
CA MET A 250 34.09 40.64 -28.20
C MET A 250 34.71 39.33 -27.73
N ARG A 251 34.04 38.19 -27.97
CA ARG A 251 34.51 36.86 -27.58
C ARG A 251 35.83 36.51 -28.27
N GLN A 252 35.99 36.85 -29.55
CA GLN A 252 37.24 36.65 -30.28
C GLN A 252 38.38 37.49 -29.68
N ALA A 253 38.13 38.77 -29.38
CA ALA A 253 39.12 39.65 -28.77
C ALA A 253 39.53 39.18 -27.36
N ALA A 254 38.59 38.64 -26.57
CA ALA A 254 38.89 38.05 -25.27
C ALA A 254 39.83 36.84 -25.39
N ILE A 255 39.57 35.94 -26.34
CA ILE A 255 40.44 34.79 -26.62
C ILE A 255 41.84 35.26 -27.04
N GLN A 256 41.93 36.24 -27.94
CA GLN A 256 43.22 36.81 -28.37
C GLN A 256 44.01 37.45 -27.22
N GLN A 257 43.34 38.10 -26.26
CA GLN A 257 44.00 38.63 -25.07
C GLN A 257 44.51 37.53 -24.13
N THR A 258 43.77 36.42 -23.97
CA THR A 258 44.21 35.30 -23.12
C THR A 258 45.43 34.58 -23.69
N HIS A 259 45.55 34.47 -25.02
CA HIS A 259 46.73 33.86 -25.66
C HIS A 259 47.97 34.77 -25.67
N ALA A 260 47.82 36.07 -25.38
CA ALA A 260 48.92 37.04 -25.38
C ALA A 260 49.70 37.12 -24.05
N LEU A 261 49.29 36.42 -22.99
CA LEU A 261 49.95 36.44 -21.67
C LEU A 261 50.66 35.09 -21.40
N PRO A 262 51.99 35.06 -21.18
CA PRO A 262 52.66 33.85 -20.70
C PRO A 262 52.33 33.58 -19.21
N PRO A 263 52.31 32.32 -18.75
CA PRO A 263 51.89 31.97 -17.38
C PRO A 263 53.00 32.33 -16.39
N SER A 264 52.84 33.40 -15.62
CA SER A 264 53.79 33.79 -14.57
C SER A 264 53.24 33.48 -13.18
N THR A 265 53.94 32.58 -12.49
CA THR A 265 53.78 32.29 -11.07
C THR A 265 54.56 33.35 -10.24
N LYS A 266 53.85 34.26 -9.55
CA LYS A 266 54.18 34.84 -8.21
C LYS A 266 53.29 36.04 -7.86
N ARG A 267 52.99 36.16 -6.56
CA ARG A 267 52.11 37.12 -5.82
C ARG A 267 52.03 38.57 -6.35
N PRO A 268 50.88 39.27 -6.17
CA PRO A 268 50.70 40.63 -6.67
C PRO A 268 51.31 41.67 -5.72
N LYS A 269 52.10 42.60 -6.27
CA LYS A 269 52.48 43.87 -5.63
C LYS A 269 51.97 45.04 -6.47
N LYS A 270 51.40 46.02 -5.75
CA LYS A 270 51.03 47.41 -6.06
C LYS A 270 51.35 47.94 -7.48
N GLN A 271 50.30 48.43 -8.14
CA GLN A 271 50.26 49.01 -9.49
C GLN A 271 51.14 50.27 -9.67
N LEU A 272 51.79 50.36 -10.83
CA LEU A 272 52.12 51.61 -11.55
C LEU A 272 51.65 51.48 -13.02
N PRO A 273 51.38 52.59 -13.72
CA PRO A 273 50.51 52.62 -14.90
C PRO A 273 51.20 52.09 -16.17
N LEU A 274 50.55 51.15 -16.86
CA LEU A 274 50.98 50.66 -18.18
C LEU A 274 50.63 51.66 -19.29
N SER A 275 51.65 51.97 -20.09
CA SER A 275 51.55 52.63 -21.40
C SER A 275 50.92 51.71 -22.45
N ALA A 276 50.42 52.36 -23.51
CA ALA A 276 49.57 51.87 -24.57
C ALA A 276 50.06 50.62 -25.36
N SER A 277 49.14 49.67 -25.61
CA SER A 277 48.90 48.99 -26.91
C SER A 277 48.29 47.58 -26.84
N THR A 278 47.58 47.19 -25.78
CA THR A 278 46.65 46.03 -25.85
C THR A 278 45.23 46.56 -26.14
N PRO A 279 44.58 46.21 -27.27
CA PRO A 279 43.22 46.66 -27.55
C PRO A 279 42.28 46.02 -26.53
N SER A 280 41.60 46.84 -25.72
CA SER A 280 40.60 46.36 -24.76
C SER A 280 39.56 45.49 -25.48
N VAL A 281 39.09 44.40 -24.86
CA VAL A 281 38.08 43.47 -25.38
C VAL A 281 36.83 44.20 -25.93
N TYR A 282 36.51 45.35 -25.34
CA TYR A 282 35.37 46.19 -25.70
C TYR A 282 35.58 47.05 -26.96
N LYS A 283 36.82 47.28 -27.41
CA LYS A 283 37.12 48.15 -28.56
C LYS A 283 36.71 47.54 -29.89
N SER A 284 36.87 46.22 -30.06
CA SER A 284 36.39 45.50 -31.24
C SER A 284 34.87 45.49 -31.32
N ALA A 285 34.20 45.29 -30.18
CA ALA A 285 32.75 45.33 -30.08
C ALA A 285 32.18 46.73 -30.32
N LEU A 286 32.84 47.78 -29.79
CA LEU A 286 32.48 49.18 -30.01
C LEU A 286 32.54 49.54 -31.50
N ALA A 287 33.59 49.13 -32.22
CA ALA A 287 33.71 49.39 -33.65
C ALA A 287 32.57 48.77 -34.47
N VAL A 288 32.13 47.56 -34.11
CA VAL A 288 31.00 46.88 -34.77
C VAL A 288 29.66 47.59 -34.48
N VAL A 289 29.46 48.02 -33.23
CA VAL A 289 28.23 48.73 -32.82
C VAL A 289 28.16 50.13 -33.41
N GLU A 290 29.28 50.86 -33.47
CA GLU A 290 29.37 52.16 -34.14
C GLU A 290 29.15 52.05 -35.65
N GLN A 291 29.61 50.98 -36.28
CA GLN A 291 29.28 50.69 -37.68
C GLN A 291 27.78 50.41 -37.84
N GLY A 292 27.20 49.58 -36.96
CA GLY A 292 25.77 49.32 -36.95
C GLY A 292 24.91 50.56 -36.74
N LEU A 293 25.31 51.48 -35.86
CA LEU A 293 24.62 52.76 -35.65
C LEU A 293 24.71 53.73 -36.84
N ARG A 294 25.69 53.56 -37.74
CA ARG A 294 25.78 54.35 -38.98
C ARG A 294 24.93 53.75 -40.10
N GLU A 295 24.76 52.44 -40.10
CA GLU A 295 24.07 51.69 -41.17
C GLU A 295 22.59 51.42 -40.85
N ALA A 296 22.22 51.31 -39.56
CA ALA A 296 20.84 51.12 -39.12
C ALA A 296 20.12 52.47 -38.99
N MET A 297 19.06 52.68 -39.79
CA MET A 297 18.30 53.95 -39.79
C MET A 297 17.25 54.04 -38.67
N THR A 298 16.90 52.94 -38.01
CA THR A 298 15.91 52.89 -36.91
C THR A 298 16.38 51.93 -35.81
N ASP A 299 16.46 52.39 -34.56
CA ASP A 299 16.90 51.56 -33.43
C ASP A 299 15.70 50.86 -32.78
N THR A 300 15.29 49.71 -33.33
CA THR A 300 14.13 48.95 -32.83
C THR A 300 14.46 48.00 -31.68
N ASP A 301 15.74 47.69 -31.44
CA ASP A 301 16.14 46.52 -30.65
C ASP A 301 17.29 46.77 -29.65
N GLY A 302 17.54 48.03 -29.27
CA GLY A 302 18.46 48.38 -28.17
C GLY A 302 19.94 48.51 -28.53
N LEU A 303 20.27 48.83 -29.79
CA LEU A 303 21.66 49.03 -30.23
C LEU A 303 22.32 50.23 -29.54
N HIS A 304 21.59 51.33 -29.32
CA HIS A 304 22.05 52.48 -28.52
C HIS A 304 22.32 52.09 -27.05
N GLN A 305 21.46 51.26 -26.45
CA GLN A 305 21.66 50.76 -25.08
C GLN A 305 22.95 49.94 -24.98
N ARG A 306 23.21 49.06 -25.97
CA ARG A 306 24.44 48.28 -26.03
C ARG A 306 25.67 49.16 -26.23
N HIS A 307 25.58 50.22 -27.04
CA HIS A 307 26.66 51.19 -27.24
C HIS A 307 27.04 51.90 -25.94
N ILE A 308 26.06 52.41 -25.18
CA ILE A 308 26.28 53.07 -23.88
C ILE A 308 26.90 52.10 -22.86
N GLN A 309 26.38 50.86 -22.79
CA GLN A 309 26.93 49.83 -21.90
C GLN A 309 28.40 49.53 -22.21
N LEU A 310 28.77 49.46 -23.49
CA LEU A 310 30.14 49.22 -23.91
C LEU A 310 31.06 50.42 -23.62
N LEU A 311 30.57 51.66 -23.78
CA LEU A 311 31.32 52.87 -23.44
C LEU A 311 31.61 52.97 -21.94
N ILE A 312 30.64 52.61 -21.09
CA ILE A 312 30.82 52.54 -19.63
C ILE A 312 31.86 51.48 -19.27
N ASN A 313 31.72 50.28 -19.84
CA ASN A 313 32.62 49.15 -19.56
C ASN A 313 34.04 49.37 -20.13
N SER A 314 34.20 50.18 -21.17
CA SER A 314 35.51 50.58 -21.70
C SER A 314 36.15 51.76 -20.96
N HIS A 315 35.52 52.27 -19.89
CA HIS A 315 35.93 53.48 -19.17
C HIS A 315 36.11 54.70 -20.09
N ALA A 316 35.17 54.91 -21.02
CA ALA A 316 35.19 56.08 -21.88
C ALA A 316 35.00 57.38 -21.08
N LYS A 317 35.45 58.51 -21.63
CA LYS A 317 35.27 59.82 -21.00
C LYS A 317 33.77 60.09 -20.76
N LEU A 318 33.43 60.67 -19.60
CA LEU A 318 32.06 60.97 -19.21
C LEU A 318 31.32 61.85 -20.25
N SER A 319 32.04 62.69 -20.99
CA SER A 319 31.49 63.49 -22.10
C SER A 319 30.98 62.65 -23.27
N ALA A 320 31.67 61.55 -23.60
CA ALA A 320 31.28 60.64 -24.68
C ALA A 320 30.07 59.78 -24.27
N VAL A 321 29.99 59.40 -23.00
CA VAL A 321 28.82 58.69 -22.45
C VAL A 321 27.60 59.61 -22.42
N LYS A 322 27.77 60.88 -22.03
CA LYS A 322 26.70 61.88 -22.06
C LYS A 322 26.19 62.16 -23.47
N SER A 323 27.10 62.38 -24.44
CA SER A 323 26.68 62.61 -25.83
C SER A 323 25.98 61.39 -26.43
N ALA A 324 26.45 60.17 -26.13
CA ALA A 324 25.78 58.95 -26.59
C ALA A 324 24.40 58.77 -25.94
N PHE A 325 24.26 59.14 -24.65
CA PHE A 325 22.99 59.14 -23.94
C PHE A 325 22.01 60.16 -24.54
N GLU A 326 22.44 61.40 -24.75
CA GLU A 326 21.62 62.47 -25.36
C GLU A 326 21.12 62.11 -26.76
N VAL A 327 21.96 61.46 -27.58
CA VAL A 327 21.57 60.95 -28.91
C VAL A 327 20.56 59.80 -28.82
N SER A 328 20.55 59.03 -27.73
CA SER A 328 19.62 57.91 -27.53
C SER A 328 18.25 58.31 -26.97
N VAL A 329 18.13 59.47 -26.32
CA VAL A 329 16.87 59.92 -25.67
C VAL A 329 15.67 59.99 -26.64
N PRO A 330 15.78 60.53 -27.87
CA PRO A 330 14.66 60.57 -28.81
C PRO A 330 14.20 59.18 -29.27
N SER A 331 15.11 58.20 -29.29
CA SER A 331 14.85 56.83 -29.75
C SER A 331 14.11 55.98 -28.70
N ILE A 332 14.12 56.40 -27.43
CA ILE A 332 13.53 55.67 -26.29
C ILE A 332 12.01 55.90 -26.16
N GLU A 333 11.47 56.96 -26.77
CA GLU A 333 10.02 57.26 -26.72
C GLU A 333 9.14 56.21 -27.41
N HIS A 334 9.72 55.32 -28.23
CA HIS A 334 8.99 54.23 -28.91
C HIS A 334 9.16 52.85 -28.27
N THR A 335 9.93 52.72 -27.18
CA THR A 335 10.12 51.45 -26.45
C THR A 335 9.32 51.44 -25.16
N ASN A 336 8.44 50.46 -24.99
CA ASN A 336 7.44 50.31 -23.92
C ASN A 336 8.01 49.94 -22.53
N ASP A 337 9.21 50.43 -22.17
CA ASP A 337 9.85 50.16 -20.89
C ASP A 337 9.71 51.35 -19.92
N ASP A 338 8.75 51.22 -18.99
CA ASP A 338 8.31 52.27 -18.05
C ASP A 338 9.38 52.81 -17.09
N SER A 339 10.55 52.16 -16.97
CA SER A 339 11.58 52.55 -15.99
C SER A 339 12.35 53.82 -16.37
N TRP A 340 12.49 54.11 -17.67
CA TRP A 340 13.30 55.24 -18.15
C TRP A 340 12.47 56.50 -18.43
N ALA A 341 11.17 56.34 -18.74
CA ALA A 341 10.24 57.45 -18.95
C ALA A 341 9.97 58.28 -17.68
N ALA A 342 10.13 57.70 -16.48
CA ALA A 342 9.91 58.40 -15.22
C ALA A 342 11.01 59.43 -14.90
N ILE A 343 12.24 59.20 -15.34
CA ILE A 343 13.39 60.10 -15.06
C ILE A 343 13.36 61.32 -15.98
N ALA A 344 12.82 61.19 -17.19
CA ALA A 344 12.68 62.27 -18.15
C ALA A 344 11.64 63.33 -17.75
N ARG A 345 10.69 63.00 -16.85
CA ARG A 345 9.57 63.90 -16.47
C ARG A 345 9.87 64.90 -15.35
N GLY A 346 11.05 64.88 -14.73
CA GLY A 346 11.55 66.01 -13.92
C GLY A 346 10.70 66.48 -12.73
N GLU A 347 10.01 65.59 -12.00
CA GLU A 347 9.22 65.98 -10.82
C GLU A 347 10.11 66.15 -9.56
N SER A 348 10.18 67.38 -9.04
CA SER A 348 10.94 67.77 -7.84
C SER A 348 10.17 67.47 -6.55
N ARG A 349 10.84 66.78 -5.62
CA ARG A 349 10.49 66.74 -4.19
C ARG A 349 10.68 68.13 -3.60
N ASP A 350 9.60 68.79 -3.17
CA ASP A 350 9.52 69.65 -1.98
C ASP A 350 8.12 70.30 -1.95
N SER A 351 7.37 70.06 -0.85
CA SER A 351 6.02 70.58 -0.50
C SER A 351 4.81 69.64 -0.61
N VAL A 352 4.72 68.62 0.26
CA VAL A 352 3.43 68.12 0.82
C VAL A 352 3.66 67.63 2.26
N ASP A 353 2.73 67.98 3.15
CA ASP A 353 2.65 67.61 4.55
C ASP A 353 3.01 66.15 4.89
N ALA A 354 3.65 65.96 6.04
CA ALA A 354 4.07 64.68 6.61
C ALA A 354 2.92 63.74 7.08
N GLY A 355 1.72 63.89 6.51
CA GLY A 355 0.55 63.05 6.76
C GLY A 355 0.06 62.24 5.55
N MET A 356 0.67 62.43 4.38
CA MET A 356 0.28 61.73 3.15
C MET A 356 1.53 61.36 2.35
N VAL A 357 2.35 60.48 2.91
CA VAL A 357 2.99 59.49 2.05
C VAL A 357 1.83 58.82 1.32
N CYS A 358 1.76 58.96 -0.02
CA CYS A 358 0.75 58.32 -0.86
C CYS A 358 0.36 56.99 -0.22
N THR A 359 -0.92 56.78 0.11
CA THR A 359 -1.38 55.52 0.69
C THR A 359 -0.84 54.33 -0.10
N ALA A 360 -0.68 54.48 -1.42
CA ALA A 360 0.04 53.56 -2.29
C ALA A 360 1.54 53.34 -1.95
N HIS A 361 2.33 54.39 -1.68
CA HIS A 361 3.73 54.28 -1.27
C HIS A 361 3.91 53.75 0.15
N ALA A 362 3.03 54.12 1.10
CA ALA A 362 3.05 53.57 2.46
C ALA A 362 2.64 52.10 2.47
N ILE A 363 1.60 51.73 1.69
CA ILE A 363 1.23 50.33 1.44
C ILE A 363 2.42 49.60 0.82
N PHE A 364 3.00 50.07 -0.30
CA PHE A 364 4.13 49.39 -0.95
C PHE A 364 5.37 49.21 -0.07
N ALA A 365 5.79 50.24 0.67
CA ALA A 365 6.99 50.17 1.51
C ALA A 365 6.79 49.24 2.72
N VAL A 366 5.58 49.24 3.27
CA VAL A 366 5.18 48.35 4.38
C VAL A 366 5.00 46.92 3.87
N ASP A 367 4.41 46.73 2.68
CA ASP A 367 4.18 45.43 2.03
C ASP A 367 5.49 44.68 1.77
N VAL A 368 6.55 45.38 1.34
CA VAL A 368 7.90 44.81 1.14
C VAL A 368 8.52 44.28 2.45
N ALA A 369 8.21 44.88 3.61
CA ALA A 369 8.68 44.41 4.91
C ALA A 369 7.84 43.24 5.47
N HIS A 370 6.53 43.21 5.18
CA HIS A 370 5.60 42.16 5.63
C HIS A 370 5.74 40.87 4.80
N ALA A 371 5.90 40.99 3.49
CA ALA A 371 6.10 39.86 2.57
C ALA A 371 7.45 39.13 2.77
N ARG A 372 8.45 39.76 3.40
CA ARG A 372 9.72 39.10 3.74
C ARG A 372 9.65 38.18 4.95
N CYS A 373 8.67 38.37 5.84
CA CYS A 373 8.58 37.62 7.08
C CYS A 373 7.84 36.28 6.95
N ILE A 374 6.99 36.13 5.92
CA ILE A 374 6.19 34.95 5.69
C ILE A 374 6.57 34.36 4.32
N PRO A 375 7.04 33.11 4.24
CA PRO A 375 7.36 32.49 2.96
C PRO A 375 6.08 32.28 2.15
N LYS A 376 6.05 32.77 0.90
CA LYS A 376 4.94 32.55 -0.04
C LYS A 376 4.88 31.11 -0.55
N GLU A 377 5.99 30.38 -0.47
CA GLU A 377 6.10 28.99 -0.88
C GLU A 377 6.62 28.12 0.28
N ILE A 378 5.88 27.05 0.60
CA ILE A 378 6.23 26.12 1.68
C ILE A 378 6.12 24.69 1.18
N ILE A 379 7.08 23.83 1.55
CA ILE A 379 7.04 22.42 1.17
C ILE A 379 6.22 21.63 2.20
N MET A 380 5.23 20.87 1.74
CA MET A 380 4.47 19.90 2.52
C MET A 380 4.85 18.50 2.10
N HIS A 381 5.00 17.59 3.06
CA HIS A 381 5.26 16.19 2.77
C HIS A 381 3.99 15.36 2.94
N GLN A 382 3.67 14.54 1.96
CA GLN A 382 2.55 13.60 1.98
C GLN A 382 3.05 12.19 1.70
N CYS A 383 2.50 11.19 2.40
CA CYS A 383 2.82 9.80 2.12
C CYS A 383 2.08 9.30 0.88
N ARG A 384 2.79 8.60 -0.01
CA ARG A 384 2.20 8.01 -1.21
C ARG A 384 1.27 6.83 -0.92
N GLY A 385 1.55 6.07 0.13
CA GLY A 385 0.78 4.87 0.50
C GLY A 385 -0.48 5.22 1.29
N CYS A 386 -0.30 5.83 2.47
CA CYS A 386 -1.39 6.09 3.40
C CYS A 386 -2.02 7.49 3.27
N LEU A 387 -1.57 8.32 2.32
CA LEU A 387 -2.02 9.70 2.09
C LEU A 387 -1.93 10.65 3.30
N LYS A 388 -1.34 10.20 4.43
CA LYS A 388 -1.10 11.00 5.63
C LYS A 388 -0.14 12.14 5.37
N TRP A 389 -0.34 13.23 6.10
CA TRP A 389 0.47 14.44 6.04
C TRP A 389 1.55 14.44 7.10
N SER A 390 2.73 14.92 6.72
CA SER A 390 3.87 15.03 7.63
C SER A 390 3.69 16.18 8.60
N ARG A 391 3.47 15.79 9.84
CA ARG A 391 3.67 16.53 11.08
C ARG A 391 4.34 15.51 12.02
N PRO A 392 5.15 15.88 13.02
CA PRO A 392 5.47 14.93 14.07
C PRO A 392 4.25 14.84 15.01
N GLN A 393 3.36 13.84 15.02
CA GLN A 393 3.20 12.56 14.29
C GLN A 393 2.39 12.67 12.98
N TRP A 394 2.57 11.73 12.03
CA TRP A 394 1.85 11.70 10.75
C TRP A 394 0.32 11.63 10.98
N VAL A 395 -0.42 12.56 10.37
CA VAL A 395 -1.87 12.68 10.57
C VAL A 395 -2.60 12.37 9.26
N SER A 396 -3.64 11.54 9.32
CA SER A 396 -4.61 11.38 8.24
C SER A 396 -5.50 12.62 8.19
N ALA A 397 -5.52 13.31 7.05
CA ALA A 397 -6.41 14.45 6.84
C ALA A 397 -6.77 14.51 5.36
N ASP A 398 -8.06 14.73 5.08
CA ASP A 398 -8.55 14.86 3.72
C ASP A 398 -8.10 16.17 3.08
N LEU A 399 -8.10 16.21 1.75
CA LEU A 399 -7.82 17.42 0.98
C LEU A 399 -8.86 18.50 1.31
N GLU A 400 -8.41 19.75 1.40
CA GLU A 400 -9.26 20.92 1.75
C GLU A 400 -10.01 20.79 3.10
N SER A 401 -9.61 19.85 3.96
CA SER A 401 -10.19 19.69 5.31
C SER A 401 -9.72 20.78 6.29
N ARG A 402 -10.47 20.94 7.38
CA ARG A 402 -10.10 21.82 8.52
C ARG A 402 -8.80 21.35 9.19
N GLU A 403 -8.56 20.04 9.24
CA GLU A 403 -7.37 19.45 9.86
C GLU A 403 -6.11 19.75 9.07
N LEU A 404 -6.19 19.62 7.74
CA LEU A 404 -5.09 19.98 6.84
C LEU A 404 -4.78 21.49 6.94
N LEU A 405 -5.82 22.33 7.04
CA LEU A 405 -5.64 23.77 7.23
C LEU A 405 -4.89 24.07 8.54
N ALA A 406 -5.22 23.37 9.63
CA ALA A 406 -4.51 23.50 10.90
C ALA A 406 -3.03 23.06 10.81
N ILE A 407 -2.73 22.03 10.01
CA ILE A 407 -1.34 21.60 9.74
C ILE A 407 -0.59 22.67 8.95
N CYS A 408 -1.21 23.22 7.91
CA CYS A 408 -0.64 24.27 7.07
C CYS A 408 -0.36 25.55 7.87
N LEU A 409 -1.33 26.03 8.68
CA LEU A 409 -1.16 27.22 9.50
C LEU A 409 -0.02 27.08 10.51
N LYS A 410 0.12 25.92 11.16
CA LYS A 410 1.23 25.65 12.10
C LYS A 410 2.59 25.61 11.43
N LYS A 411 2.64 25.29 10.14
CA LYS A 411 3.90 25.21 9.37
C LYS A 411 4.39 26.57 8.89
N ILE A 412 3.52 27.58 8.83
CA ILE A 412 3.90 28.93 8.44
C ILE A 412 4.71 29.58 9.56
N THR A 413 5.97 29.90 9.27
CA THR A 413 6.82 30.65 10.18
C THR A 413 6.41 32.12 10.19
N GLY A 414 6.47 32.76 11.37
CA GLY A 414 6.18 34.20 11.51
C GLY A 414 4.70 34.56 11.73
N LEU A 415 3.78 33.58 11.69
CA LEU A 415 2.35 33.83 11.92
C LEU A 415 2.08 34.35 13.35
N ASN A 416 2.89 33.98 14.35
CA ASN A 416 2.74 34.46 15.74
C ASN A 416 2.94 35.98 15.92
N LYS A 417 3.55 36.66 14.95
CA LYS A 417 3.82 38.11 15.01
C LYS A 417 2.67 38.95 14.44
N VAL A 418 1.66 38.30 13.87
CA VAL A 418 0.58 38.95 13.14
C VAL A 418 -0.74 38.33 13.58
N LYS A 419 -1.81 39.14 13.68
CA LYS A 419 -3.12 38.61 14.01
C LYS A 419 -3.75 38.03 12.75
N LEU A 420 -4.01 36.72 12.73
CA LEU A 420 -4.77 36.08 11.65
C LEU A 420 -6.25 36.46 11.79
N VAL A 421 -6.86 36.99 10.73
CA VAL A 421 -8.29 37.34 10.70
C VAL A 421 -9.08 36.21 10.06
N ASP A 422 -8.65 35.75 8.89
CA ASP A 422 -9.32 34.70 8.12
C ASP A 422 -8.30 33.88 7.32
N ALA A 423 -8.63 32.60 7.10
CA ALA A 423 -7.86 31.67 6.30
C ALA A 423 -8.81 30.78 5.49
N GLY A 424 -8.68 30.81 4.17
CA GLY A 424 -9.54 30.04 3.26
C GLY A 424 -8.74 29.27 2.22
N TRP A 425 -9.28 28.12 1.80
CA TRP A 425 -8.76 27.38 0.66
C TRP A 425 -9.09 28.09 -0.65
N ILE A 426 -8.12 28.12 -1.55
CA ILE A 426 -8.37 28.42 -2.95
C ILE A 426 -8.30 27.08 -3.67
N TRP A 427 -9.40 26.69 -4.31
CA TRP A 427 -9.44 25.45 -5.06
C TRP A 427 -8.31 25.39 -6.08
N THR A 428 -7.63 24.25 -6.09
CA THR A 428 -6.54 23.94 -7.02
C THR A 428 -6.77 22.55 -7.55
N GLU A 429 -6.40 22.34 -8.81
CA GLU A 429 -6.54 21.02 -9.43
C GLU A 429 -5.78 19.94 -8.61
N PRO A 430 -6.40 18.78 -8.30
CA PRO A 430 -5.79 17.74 -7.46
C PRO A 430 -4.44 17.23 -7.96
N HIS A 431 -4.23 17.21 -9.28
CA HIS A 431 -2.99 16.71 -9.88
C HIS A 431 -1.83 17.71 -9.79
N SER A 432 -2.12 18.99 -9.49
CA SER A 432 -1.13 20.06 -9.46
C SER A 432 -0.10 19.93 -8.32
N LYS A 433 -0.37 19.07 -7.32
CA LYS A 433 0.42 18.92 -6.09
C LYS A 433 0.74 20.26 -5.41
N ARG A 434 -0.18 21.22 -5.54
CA ARG A 434 -0.09 22.54 -4.94
C ARG A 434 -1.36 22.76 -4.16
N LEU A 435 -1.23 23.26 -2.94
CA LEU A 435 -2.37 23.74 -2.16
C LEU A 435 -2.23 25.25 -2.01
N LYS A 436 -3.29 26.01 -2.29
CA LYS A 436 -3.26 27.47 -2.14
C LYS A 436 -4.14 27.88 -0.98
N LEU A 437 -3.54 28.62 -0.04
CA LEU A 437 -4.26 29.24 1.08
C LEU A 437 -4.29 30.75 0.88
N LYS A 438 -5.49 31.33 0.94
CA LYS A 438 -5.70 32.76 1.07
C LYS A 438 -5.68 33.10 2.57
N LEU A 439 -4.71 33.88 3.00
CA LEU A 439 -4.61 34.34 4.39
C LEU A 439 -4.91 35.82 4.42
N THR A 440 -5.75 36.24 5.37
CA THR A 440 -5.93 37.64 5.71
C THR A 440 -5.32 37.89 7.08
N VAL A 441 -4.34 38.78 7.12
CA VAL A 441 -3.57 39.10 8.32
C VAL A 441 -3.73 40.56 8.67
N GLN A 442 -3.72 40.85 9.97
CA GLN A 442 -3.87 42.18 10.53
C GLN A 442 -2.65 42.52 11.38
N LYS A 443 -2.01 43.64 11.09
CA LYS A 443 -0.90 44.17 11.89
C LYS A 443 -1.02 45.67 12.09
N GLU A 444 -0.57 46.13 13.24
CA GLU A 444 -0.41 47.56 13.51
C GLU A 444 0.84 48.09 12.79
N VAL A 445 0.62 49.12 11.98
CA VAL A 445 1.64 49.94 11.33
C VAL A 445 1.75 51.26 12.11
N MET A 446 2.92 51.90 12.08
CA MET A 446 3.34 53.06 12.90
C MET A 446 2.17 53.94 13.39
N ASN A 447 2.14 54.20 14.71
CA ASN A 447 1.12 55.00 15.41
C ASN A 447 -0.32 54.43 15.41
N GLY A 448 -0.48 53.12 15.60
CA GLY A 448 -1.80 52.50 15.86
C GLY A 448 -2.70 52.36 14.64
N ALA A 449 -2.18 52.63 13.43
CA ALA A 449 -2.90 52.38 12.19
C ALA A 449 -2.94 50.88 11.89
N ILE A 450 -4.13 50.29 11.83
CA ILE A 450 -4.31 48.87 11.56
C ILE A 450 -4.34 48.63 10.05
N LEU A 451 -3.43 47.81 9.53
CA LEU A 451 -3.43 47.37 8.14
C LEU A 451 -3.89 45.91 8.06
N GLN A 452 -4.94 45.66 7.27
CA GLN A 452 -5.37 44.33 6.89
C GLN A 452 -4.89 44.03 5.47
N GLN A 453 -4.22 42.90 5.29
CA GLN A 453 -3.69 42.49 4.01
C GLN A 453 -4.04 41.03 3.72
N SER A 454 -4.48 40.76 2.49
CA SER A 454 -4.69 39.41 1.99
C SER A 454 -3.55 38.99 1.06
N PHE A 455 -2.96 37.82 1.29
CA PHE A 455 -2.00 37.24 0.35
C PHE A 455 -2.21 35.73 0.24
N ILE A 456 -1.65 35.16 -0.83
CA ILE A 456 -1.78 33.73 -1.14
C ILE A 456 -0.47 33.04 -0.80
N VAL A 457 -0.56 31.98 0.00
CA VAL A 457 0.55 31.06 0.30
C VAL A 457 0.34 29.78 -0.51
N THR A 458 1.35 29.37 -1.26
CA THR A 458 1.33 28.14 -2.05
C THR A 458 2.14 27.06 -1.33
N PHE A 459 1.50 25.96 -0.97
CA PHE A 459 2.16 24.77 -0.43
C PHE A 459 2.47 23.81 -1.56
N ILE A 460 3.73 23.45 -1.74
CA ILE A 460 4.19 22.47 -2.72
C ILE A 460 4.21 21.11 -2.03
N VAL A 461 3.37 20.18 -2.49
CA VAL A 461 3.27 18.82 -1.96
C VAL A 461 4.37 17.95 -2.57
N ARG A 462 5.30 17.50 -1.74
CA ARG A 462 6.32 16.50 -2.06
C ARG A 462 5.95 15.18 -1.42
N ASN A 463 6.21 14.09 -2.13
CA ASN A 463 5.96 12.76 -1.60
C ASN A 463 7.13 12.34 -0.70
N GLN A 464 6.83 11.90 0.51
CA GLN A 464 7.78 11.28 1.43
C GLN A 464 7.10 10.08 2.08
N GLN A 465 7.76 8.92 2.10
CA GLN A 465 7.19 7.74 2.72
C GLN A 465 7.16 7.92 4.25
N CYS A 466 6.04 7.56 4.89
CA CYS A 466 5.96 7.57 6.35
C CYS A 466 6.60 6.31 6.93
N ASP A 467 6.99 6.37 8.20
CA ASP A 467 7.68 5.29 8.88
C ASP A 467 6.83 4.01 8.95
N ASP A 468 5.50 4.15 9.10
CA ASP A 468 4.56 3.03 9.08
C ASP A 468 4.53 2.32 7.71
N CYS A 469 4.43 3.09 6.63
CA CYS A 469 4.49 2.55 5.28
C CYS A 469 5.86 1.94 5.00
N GLN A 470 6.96 2.57 5.43
CA GLN A 470 8.30 1.99 5.29
C GLN A 470 8.40 0.64 6.00
N ALA A 471 7.86 0.54 7.22
CA ALA A 471 7.83 -0.71 7.97
C ALA A 471 7.03 -1.80 7.24
N SER A 472 5.90 -1.46 6.61
CA SER A 472 5.08 -2.44 5.87
C SER A 472 5.77 -3.08 4.65
N PHE A 473 6.72 -2.39 4.00
CA PHE A 473 7.50 -2.96 2.89
C PHE A 473 8.66 -3.85 3.36
N THR A 474 9.00 -3.81 4.65
CA THR A 474 9.97 -4.73 5.23
C THR A 474 9.24 -6.00 5.69
N ASN A 475 9.97 -7.12 5.82
CA ASN A 475 9.44 -8.39 6.37
C ASN A 475 9.05 -8.29 7.87
N HIS A 476 8.86 -7.09 8.41
CA HIS A 476 8.54 -6.77 9.79
C HIS A 476 7.22 -5.99 9.86
N SER A 477 6.18 -6.55 9.22
CA SER A 477 4.82 -6.00 9.23
C SER A 477 4.22 -5.90 10.64
N TRP A 478 4.60 -6.80 11.55
CA TRP A 478 4.11 -6.85 12.93
C TRP A 478 5.23 -6.65 13.97
N LYS A 479 4.89 -6.07 15.12
CA LYS A 479 5.80 -5.90 16.27
C LYS A 479 5.50 -6.85 17.41
N ALA A 480 4.24 -7.23 17.62
CA ALA A 480 3.85 -8.19 18.64
C ALA A 480 3.02 -9.32 18.03
N VAL A 481 3.20 -10.53 18.53
CA VAL A 481 2.38 -11.70 18.19
C VAL A 481 1.89 -12.36 19.47
N VAL A 482 0.61 -12.72 19.49
CA VAL A 482 0.01 -13.53 20.56
C VAL A 482 -0.33 -14.89 20.00
N GLN A 483 0.35 -15.92 20.49
CA GLN A 483 0.21 -17.30 20.04
C GLN A 483 -0.65 -18.04 21.05
N VAL A 484 -1.91 -18.31 20.70
CA VAL A 484 -2.84 -19.03 21.57
C VAL A 484 -2.78 -20.50 21.20
N ARG A 485 -2.46 -21.37 22.17
CA ARG A 485 -2.34 -22.81 21.97
C ARG A 485 -3.14 -23.57 23.01
N GLN A 486 -3.84 -24.60 22.56
CA GLN A 486 -4.52 -25.54 23.43
C GLN A 486 -4.18 -26.97 23.03
N LYS A 487 -3.55 -27.71 23.95
CA LYS A 487 -3.10 -29.09 23.73
C LYS A 487 -4.16 -30.09 24.17
N VAL A 488 -5.25 -30.19 23.41
CA VAL A 488 -6.38 -31.08 23.72
C VAL A 488 -6.83 -31.81 22.44
N GLU A 489 -7.42 -32.99 22.61
CA GLU A 489 -7.96 -33.79 21.50
C GLU A 489 -9.21 -33.17 20.84
N HIS A 490 -9.95 -32.35 21.59
CA HIS A 490 -11.17 -31.65 21.18
C HIS A 490 -11.03 -30.16 21.53
N LYS A 491 -11.46 -29.28 20.61
CA LYS A 491 -11.28 -27.82 20.70
C LYS A 491 -12.51 -27.05 21.20
N ARG A 492 -13.34 -27.63 22.07
CA ARG A 492 -14.59 -27.00 22.58
C ARG A 492 -14.39 -25.59 23.12
N THR A 493 -13.45 -25.45 24.04
CA THR A 493 -13.14 -24.18 24.72
C THR A 493 -12.56 -23.16 23.75
N PHE A 494 -11.90 -23.63 22.69
CA PHE A 494 -11.34 -22.77 21.65
C PHE A 494 -12.44 -22.18 20.76
N PHE A 495 -13.43 -22.98 20.33
CA PHE A 495 -14.61 -22.48 19.62
C PHE A 495 -15.42 -21.50 20.47
N PHE A 496 -15.57 -21.80 21.77
CA PHE A 496 -16.21 -20.90 22.72
C PHE A 496 -15.44 -19.56 22.85
N LEU A 497 -14.11 -19.62 22.92
CA LEU A 497 -13.26 -18.43 23.00
C LEU A 497 -13.35 -17.56 21.74
N GLU A 498 -13.43 -18.16 20.56
CA GLU A 498 -13.60 -17.44 19.30
C GLU A 498 -14.89 -16.59 19.31
N GLN A 499 -15.99 -17.17 19.77
CA GLN A 499 -17.26 -16.47 19.88
C GLN A 499 -17.22 -15.33 20.92
N LEU A 500 -16.48 -15.50 22.02
CA LEU A 500 -16.26 -14.42 22.99
C LEU A 500 -15.41 -13.28 22.40
N ILE A 501 -14.40 -13.60 21.59
CA ILE A 501 -13.57 -12.59 20.90
C ILE A 501 -14.42 -11.76 19.91
N LEU A 502 -15.37 -12.40 19.23
CA LEU A 502 -16.33 -11.73 18.34
C LEU A 502 -17.31 -10.86 19.12
N LYS A 503 -17.88 -11.38 20.21
CA LYS A 503 -18.83 -10.65 21.07
C LYS A 503 -18.24 -9.35 21.63
N HIS A 504 -16.99 -9.41 22.11
CA HIS A 504 -16.30 -8.26 22.69
C HIS A 504 -15.51 -7.42 21.67
N ARG A 505 -15.51 -7.81 20.38
CA ARG A 505 -14.78 -7.14 19.28
C ARG A 505 -13.29 -6.88 19.58
N VAL A 506 -12.64 -7.79 20.31
CA VAL A 506 -11.23 -7.59 20.74
C VAL A 506 -10.24 -7.72 19.57
N HIS A 507 -10.67 -8.32 18.46
CA HIS A 507 -9.87 -8.59 17.27
C HIS A 507 -9.75 -7.39 16.29
N GLU A 508 -10.47 -6.28 16.51
CA GLU A 508 -10.48 -5.12 15.60
C GLU A 508 -9.09 -4.52 15.31
N LYS A 509 -8.15 -4.64 16.27
CA LYS A 509 -6.80 -4.05 16.15
C LYS A 509 -5.74 -5.04 15.67
N THR A 510 -6.15 -6.26 15.31
CA THR A 510 -5.26 -7.27 14.75
C THR A 510 -4.99 -6.97 13.28
N THR A 511 -3.78 -7.27 12.81
CA THR A 511 -3.40 -7.06 11.41
C THR A 511 -3.68 -8.29 10.56
N SER A 512 -3.30 -9.45 11.06
CA SER A 512 -3.54 -10.74 10.42
C SER A 512 -3.79 -11.79 11.50
N ILE A 513 -4.53 -12.85 11.14
CA ILE A 513 -4.83 -13.99 11.97
C ILE A 513 -4.44 -15.24 11.19
N GLU A 514 -3.51 -16.01 11.74
CA GLU A 514 -3.03 -17.25 11.11
C GLU A 514 -3.46 -18.44 11.96
N SER A 515 -4.12 -19.43 11.33
CA SER A 515 -4.45 -20.69 12.01
C SER A 515 -3.25 -21.63 12.05
N GLN A 516 -3.03 -22.26 13.19
CA GLN A 516 -2.01 -23.29 13.42
C GLN A 516 -2.69 -24.58 13.92
N PRO A 517 -2.07 -25.77 13.76
CA PRO A 517 -2.70 -27.06 14.09
C PRO A 517 -3.29 -27.15 15.51
N ASP A 518 -2.66 -26.47 16.48
CA ASP A 518 -3.06 -26.48 17.91
C ASP A 518 -3.58 -25.12 18.41
N GLY A 519 -3.95 -24.19 17.51
CA GLY A 519 -4.53 -22.90 17.89
C GLY A 519 -4.39 -21.81 16.81
N VAL A 520 -4.27 -20.56 17.23
CA VAL A 520 -4.19 -19.39 16.31
C VAL A 520 -3.15 -18.39 16.77
N ASP A 521 -2.59 -17.66 15.80
CA ASP A 521 -1.64 -16.56 16.01
C ASP A 521 -2.28 -15.23 15.62
N PHE A 522 -2.33 -14.29 16.57
CA PHE A 522 -2.81 -12.93 16.36
C PHE A 522 -1.62 -11.97 16.23
N PHE A 523 -1.55 -11.24 15.11
CA PHE A 523 -0.48 -10.28 14.86
C PHE A 523 -0.93 -8.84 15.17
N PHE A 524 -0.06 -8.08 15.84
CA PHE A 524 -0.30 -6.70 16.24
C PHE A 524 0.86 -5.77 15.82
N VAL A 525 0.52 -4.58 15.33
CA VAL A 525 1.49 -3.51 15.04
C VAL A 525 2.01 -2.88 16.33
N GLU A 526 1.17 -2.74 17.34
CA GLU A 526 1.54 -2.16 18.64
C GLU A 526 1.57 -3.21 19.75
N ARG A 527 2.54 -3.07 20.66
CA ARG A 527 2.65 -3.92 21.84
C ARG A 527 1.45 -3.77 22.79
N ASN A 528 0.92 -2.56 22.92
CA ASN A 528 -0.15 -2.26 23.87
C ASN A 528 -1.46 -2.98 23.51
N HIS A 529 -1.73 -3.16 22.22
CA HIS A 529 -2.91 -3.92 21.77
C HIS A 529 -2.77 -5.41 22.10
N ALA A 530 -1.58 -5.97 21.90
CA ALA A 530 -1.29 -7.36 22.29
C ALA A 530 -1.46 -7.58 23.81
N LEU A 531 -1.01 -6.64 24.65
CA LEU A 531 -1.17 -6.75 26.10
C LEU A 531 -2.66 -6.73 26.52
N ARG A 532 -3.46 -5.81 25.97
CA ARG A 532 -4.91 -5.79 26.22
C ARG A 532 -5.61 -7.08 25.80
N PHE A 533 -5.16 -7.67 24.70
CA PHE A 533 -5.67 -8.95 24.24
C PHE A 533 -5.29 -10.09 25.20
N VAL A 534 -4.06 -10.10 25.71
CA VAL A 534 -3.62 -11.06 26.74
C VAL A 534 -4.40 -10.90 28.05
N ASP A 535 -4.64 -9.66 28.49
CA ASP A 535 -5.44 -9.38 29.68
C ASP A 535 -6.86 -9.93 29.52
N PHE A 536 -7.49 -9.73 28.36
CA PHE A 536 -8.78 -10.33 28.02
C PHE A 536 -8.77 -11.86 28.06
N LEU A 537 -7.71 -12.50 27.55
CA LEU A 537 -7.57 -13.96 27.63
C LEU A 537 -7.44 -14.45 29.08
N GLN A 538 -6.77 -13.67 29.93
CA GLN A 538 -6.61 -14.00 31.35
C GLN A 538 -7.92 -13.91 32.14
N GLU A 539 -8.81 -13.00 31.75
CA GLU A 539 -10.15 -12.86 32.34
C GLU A 539 -11.12 -13.96 31.88
N THR A 540 -10.94 -14.49 30.68
CA THR A 540 -11.88 -15.44 30.07
C THR A 540 -11.52 -16.92 30.31
N VAL A 541 -10.22 -17.26 30.32
CA VAL A 541 -9.73 -18.65 30.33
C VAL A 541 -8.48 -18.80 31.23
N PRO A 542 -8.25 -19.97 31.89
CA PRO A 542 -7.00 -20.24 32.57
C PRO A 542 -5.83 -20.39 31.58
N ILE A 543 -4.98 -19.37 31.52
CA ILE A 543 -3.80 -19.30 30.66
C ILE A 543 -2.48 -19.37 31.43
N SER A 544 -1.43 -19.93 30.82
CA SER A 544 -0.03 -19.67 31.18
C SER A 544 0.59 -18.73 30.15
N LEU A 545 1.11 -17.59 30.60
CA LEU A 545 1.74 -16.59 29.75
C LEU A 545 3.27 -16.73 29.77
N LYS A 546 3.88 -16.85 28.58
CA LYS A 546 5.33 -16.77 28.39
C LYS A 546 5.66 -15.62 27.44
N THR A 547 6.51 -14.70 27.87
CA THR A 547 6.92 -13.55 27.07
C THR A 547 8.34 -13.71 26.54
N ALA A 548 8.53 -13.54 25.24
CA ALA A 548 9.83 -13.48 24.60
C ALA A 548 9.99 -12.17 23.83
N LYS A 549 11.23 -11.68 23.74
CA LYS A 549 11.58 -10.50 22.94
C LYS A 549 12.78 -10.80 22.05
N LYS A 550 12.69 -10.43 20.77
CA LYS A 550 13.76 -10.55 19.78
C LYS A 550 14.17 -9.15 19.33
N LEU A 551 15.44 -8.80 19.49
CA LEU A 551 15.98 -7.54 18.97
C LEU A 551 16.05 -7.62 17.45
N ILE A 552 15.51 -6.62 16.76
CA ILE A 552 15.63 -6.47 15.31
C ILE A 552 16.77 -5.50 15.00
N SER A 553 16.69 -4.29 15.56
CA SER A 553 17.66 -3.23 15.35
C SER A 553 17.80 -2.37 16.60
N ALA A 554 18.99 -1.81 16.78
CA ALA A 554 19.28 -0.83 17.82
C ALA A 554 19.91 0.39 17.16
N ASP A 555 19.38 1.58 17.46
CA ASP A 555 19.99 2.84 17.08
C ASP A 555 20.80 3.39 18.26
N ASN A 556 22.11 3.40 18.11
CA ASN A 556 23.05 3.86 19.14
C ASN A 556 23.04 5.39 19.30
N HIS A 557 22.55 6.15 18.31
CA HIS A 557 22.50 7.62 18.41
C HIS A 557 21.34 8.08 19.29
N SER A 558 20.18 7.40 19.16
CA SER A 558 18.99 7.68 19.97
C SER A 558 18.84 6.76 21.19
N ASN A 559 19.70 5.75 21.33
CA ASN A 559 19.58 4.67 22.32
C ASN A 559 18.18 4.02 22.31
N THR A 560 17.60 3.87 21.11
CA THR A 560 16.31 3.22 20.91
C THR A 560 16.50 1.86 20.25
N ALA A 561 15.73 0.86 20.69
CA ALA A 561 15.83 -0.49 20.18
C ALA A 561 14.45 -1.00 19.74
N ASN A 562 14.41 -1.56 18.53
CA ASN A 562 13.24 -2.17 17.95
C ASN A 562 13.22 -3.66 18.29
N TYR A 563 12.22 -4.05 19.08
CA TYR A 563 12.00 -5.44 19.47
C TYR A 563 10.73 -5.99 18.83
N LYS A 564 10.77 -7.27 18.46
CA LYS A 564 9.58 -8.09 18.25
C LYS A 564 9.24 -8.81 19.55
N PHE A 565 7.98 -8.76 19.93
CA PHE A 565 7.45 -9.40 21.12
C PHE A 565 6.63 -10.61 20.74
N THR A 566 6.85 -11.72 21.43
CA THR A 566 6.08 -12.95 21.28
C THR A 566 5.47 -13.27 22.64
N TYR A 567 4.14 -13.37 22.67
CA TYR A 567 3.37 -13.80 23.83
C TYR A 567 2.85 -15.20 23.53
N ALA A 568 3.47 -16.22 24.10
CA ALA A 568 2.97 -17.58 24.01
C ALA A 568 1.98 -17.81 25.15
N VAL A 569 0.73 -18.07 24.78
CA VAL A 569 -0.41 -18.28 25.67
C VAL A 569 -0.81 -19.74 25.57
N ASP A 570 -0.46 -20.51 26.59
CA ASP A 570 -0.87 -21.92 26.71
C ASP A 570 -2.16 -21.98 27.54
N ILE A 571 -3.27 -22.42 26.94
CA ILE A 571 -4.54 -22.69 27.64
C ILE A 571 -4.44 -24.02 28.38
N ALA A 572 -5.06 -24.11 29.56
CA ALA A 572 -5.14 -25.36 30.31
C ALA A 572 -5.75 -26.50 29.44
N PRO A 573 -5.08 -27.66 29.34
CA PRO A 573 -5.54 -28.79 28.53
C PRO A 573 -6.69 -29.59 29.18
N VAL A 574 -7.78 -28.89 29.53
CA VAL A 574 -8.99 -29.47 30.13
C VAL A 574 -10.20 -28.76 29.52
N CYS A 575 -11.19 -29.54 29.07
CA CYS A 575 -12.44 -29.03 28.52
C CYS A 575 -13.62 -29.29 29.46
N LYS A 576 -14.78 -28.71 29.12
CA LYS A 576 -16.04 -29.06 29.73
C LYS A 576 -16.37 -30.55 29.49
N ASP A 577 -16.92 -31.19 30.51
CA ASP A 577 -17.38 -32.59 30.56
C ASP A 577 -16.25 -33.65 30.60
N ASP A 578 -14.98 -33.22 30.71
CA ASP A 578 -13.85 -34.14 30.84
C ASP A 578 -13.79 -34.76 32.24
N LEU A 579 -13.38 -36.04 32.30
CA LEU A 579 -13.05 -36.73 33.54
C LEU A 579 -11.60 -36.45 33.91
N VAL A 580 -11.36 -35.95 35.13
CA VAL A 580 -10.05 -35.53 35.60
C VAL A 580 -9.67 -36.20 36.91
N ALA A 581 -8.37 -36.51 37.01
CA ALA A 581 -7.73 -36.98 38.23
C ALA A 581 -6.96 -35.83 38.89
N LEU A 582 -7.44 -35.34 40.02
CA LEU A 582 -6.78 -34.30 40.80
C LEU A 582 -5.63 -34.91 41.63
N PRO A 583 -4.44 -34.27 41.64
CA PRO A 583 -3.39 -34.65 42.57
C PRO A 583 -3.86 -34.52 44.03
N LEU A 584 -3.49 -35.47 44.89
CA LEU A 584 -3.98 -35.55 46.27
C LEU A 584 -3.68 -34.27 47.10
N LYS A 585 -2.55 -33.61 46.84
CA LYS A 585 -2.20 -32.34 47.49
C LYS A 585 -3.18 -31.21 47.12
N LEU A 586 -3.58 -31.15 45.84
CA LEU A 586 -4.54 -30.18 45.35
C LEU A 586 -5.94 -30.49 45.90
N ALA A 587 -6.35 -31.75 45.87
CA ALA A 587 -7.63 -32.21 46.40
C ALA A 587 -7.82 -31.84 47.89
N ARG A 588 -6.78 -32.03 48.73
CA ARG A 588 -6.79 -31.62 50.14
C ARG A 588 -6.92 -30.10 50.33
N GLN A 589 -6.28 -29.30 49.46
CA GLN A 589 -6.39 -27.84 49.50
C GLN A 589 -7.78 -27.34 49.09
N LEU A 590 -8.50 -28.10 48.27
CA LEU A 590 -9.82 -27.78 47.75
C LEU A 590 -10.97 -28.27 48.65
N GLY A 591 -10.74 -28.34 49.97
CA GLY A 591 -11.75 -28.80 50.93
C GLY A 591 -11.82 -30.32 51.09
N ASN A 592 -10.73 -31.02 50.74
CA ASN A 592 -10.65 -32.48 50.77
C ASN A 592 -11.69 -33.16 49.87
N ILE A 593 -11.82 -32.61 48.67
CA ILE A 593 -12.57 -33.23 47.56
C ILE A 593 -11.92 -34.55 47.16
N SER A 594 -12.70 -35.47 46.57
CA SER A 594 -12.14 -36.70 46.01
C SER A 594 -11.22 -36.40 44.82
N SER A 595 -10.26 -37.30 44.56
CA SER A 595 -9.33 -37.14 43.43
C SER A 595 -10.01 -37.32 42.07
N LEU A 596 -11.16 -38.00 42.01
CA LEU A 596 -11.88 -38.24 40.75
C LEU A 596 -12.99 -37.21 40.59
N CYS A 597 -12.88 -36.33 39.60
CA CYS A 597 -13.82 -35.23 39.39
C CYS A 597 -14.20 -35.09 37.91
N LEU A 598 -15.36 -34.49 37.67
CA LEU A 598 -15.82 -34.05 36.36
C LEU A 598 -15.67 -32.53 36.23
N VAL A 599 -15.29 -32.05 35.06
CA VAL A 599 -15.22 -30.61 34.78
C VAL A 599 -16.57 -30.11 34.30
N THR A 600 -17.18 -29.20 35.06
CA THR A 600 -18.52 -28.67 34.76
C THR A 600 -18.49 -27.48 33.82
N GLN A 601 -17.55 -26.56 34.05
CA GLN A 601 -17.37 -25.36 33.24
C GLN A 601 -15.92 -24.88 33.35
N VAL A 602 -15.44 -24.27 32.27
CA VAL A 602 -14.13 -23.63 32.19
C VAL A 602 -14.38 -22.13 31.98
N THR A 603 -13.98 -21.32 32.95
CA THR A 603 -14.04 -19.85 32.92
C THR A 603 -12.64 -19.29 33.17
N SER A 604 -12.46 -18.18 33.91
CA SER A 604 -11.12 -17.78 34.40
C SER A 604 -10.48 -18.86 35.29
N SER A 605 -11.32 -19.57 36.03
CA SER A 605 -11.01 -20.74 36.85
C SER A 605 -11.73 -21.99 36.30
N ILE A 606 -11.21 -23.16 36.65
CA ILE A 606 -11.77 -24.46 36.28
C ILE A 606 -12.70 -24.92 37.40
N HIS A 607 -13.97 -25.16 37.08
CA HIS A 607 -14.95 -25.64 38.05
C HIS A 607 -15.15 -27.14 37.93
N VAL A 608 -14.88 -27.85 39.02
CA VAL A 608 -14.97 -29.31 39.10
C VAL A 608 -16.06 -29.74 40.07
N ILE A 609 -16.69 -30.88 39.77
CA ILE A 609 -17.67 -31.55 40.62
C ILE A 609 -17.26 -33.00 40.86
N ASP A 610 -17.42 -33.47 42.09
CA ASP A 610 -17.38 -34.89 42.39
C ASP A 610 -18.76 -35.51 42.08
N PRO A 611 -18.87 -36.47 41.15
CA PRO A 611 -20.15 -37.09 40.80
C PRO A 611 -20.79 -37.92 41.93
N PHE A 612 -20.01 -38.41 42.90
CA PHE A 612 -20.48 -39.31 43.97
C PHE A 612 -20.87 -38.56 45.24
N THR A 613 -20.17 -37.48 45.56
CA THR A 613 -20.43 -36.70 46.80
C THR A 613 -21.05 -35.34 46.54
N MET A 614 -21.14 -34.92 45.27
CA MET A 614 -21.67 -33.62 44.84
C MET A 614 -20.89 -32.41 45.41
N GLN A 615 -19.66 -32.62 45.88
CA GLN A 615 -18.77 -31.53 46.26
C GLN A 615 -18.32 -30.76 45.02
N ARG A 616 -18.29 -29.44 45.10
CA ARG A 616 -17.80 -28.56 44.04
C ARG A 616 -16.55 -27.86 44.49
N ALA A 617 -15.58 -27.76 43.61
CA ALA A 617 -14.36 -27.01 43.85
C ALA A 617 -14.04 -26.10 42.66
N GLU A 618 -13.39 -24.99 42.95
CA GLU A 618 -12.91 -24.03 41.97
C GLU A 618 -11.37 -24.02 42.00
N ILE A 619 -10.79 -24.28 40.83
CA ILE A 619 -9.34 -24.34 40.64
C ILE A 619 -8.93 -23.08 39.89
N ASP A 620 -8.31 -22.19 40.64
CA ASP A 620 -7.73 -20.96 40.09
C ASP A 620 -6.53 -21.27 39.18
N ASN A 621 -6.22 -20.33 38.28
CA ASN A 621 -5.14 -20.42 37.30
C ASN A 621 -3.80 -20.75 37.95
N ASP A 622 -3.42 -20.02 39.00
CA ASP A 622 -2.16 -20.23 39.74
C ASP A 622 -2.10 -21.60 40.40
N LYS A 623 -3.23 -22.11 40.89
CA LYS A 623 -3.30 -23.43 41.53
C LYS A 623 -3.12 -24.54 40.50
N TYR A 624 -3.74 -24.38 39.33
CA TYR A 624 -3.63 -25.33 38.23
C TYR A 624 -2.18 -25.48 37.75
N TRP A 625 -1.47 -24.38 37.48
CA TRP A 625 -0.10 -24.47 36.95
C TRP A 625 0.95 -24.91 37.99
N ARG A 626 0.65 -24.79 39.29
CA ARG A 626 1.48 -25.40 40.36
C ARG A 626 1.31 -26.91 40.43
N TYR A 627 0.09 -27.40 40.18
CA TYR A 627 -0.26 -28.82 40.22
C TYR A 627 -0.97 -29.22 38.92
N PRO A 628 -0.26 -29.23 37.78
CA PRO A 628 -0.88 -29.49 36.50
C PRO A 628 -1.38 -30.94 36.43
N PHE A 629 -2.60 -31.12 35.94
CA PHE A 629 -3.20 -32.41 35.65
C PHE A 629 -3.77 -32.41 34.22
N LYS A 630 -4.07 -33.59 33.69
CA LYS A 630 -4.67 -33.75 32.36
C LYS A 630 -6.02 -34.45 32.50
N ALA A 631 -6.86 -34.34 31.47
CA ALA A 631 -8.05 -35.17 31.37
C ALA A 631 -7.64 -36.66 31.31
N LEU A 632 -8.24 -37.48 32.18
CA LEU A 632 -8.16 -38.95 32.11
C LEU A 632 -8.82 -39.42 30.83
N ARG A 633 -10.05 -38.93 30.59
CA ARG A 633 -10.87 -39.22 29.42
C ARG A 633 -11.47 -37.93 28.89
N SER A 634 -11.39 -37.78 27.57
CA SER A 634 -11.97 -36.67 26.81
C SER A 634 -13.44 -36.94 26.48
N SER A 635 -14.24 -35.89 26.29
CA SER A 635 -15.67 -35.99 25.90
C SER A 635 -15.95 -36.87 24.67
N LYS A 636 -14.97 -37.15 23.80
CA LYS A 636 -15.12 -38.02 22.61
C LYS A 636 -15.39 -39.49 22.94
N GLN A 637 -15.01 -39.92 24.14
CA GLN A 637 -15.12 -41.32 24.58
C GLN A 637 -16.38 -41.58 25.40
N LEU A 638 -17.32 -40.63 25.42
CA LEU A 638 -18.61 -40.80 26.09
C LEU A 638 -19.46 -41.84 25.36
N THR A 639 -20.06 -42.74 26.13
CA THR A 639 -20.99 -43.76 25.66
C THR A 639 -22.40 -43.47 26.17
N GLU A 640 -23.38 -43.85 25.37
CA GLU A 640 -24.80 -43.70 25.71
C GLU A 640 -25.25 -44.82 26.67
N TYR A 641 -25.90 -44.43 27.75
CA TYR A 641 -26.52 -45.29 28.75
C TYR A 641 -28.01 -44.99 28.83
N THR A 642 -28.82 -46.03 28.95
CA THR A 642 -30.26 -45.93 29.23
C THR A 642 -30.50 -46.13 30.72
N VAL A 643 -31.26 -45.23 31.32
CA VAL A 643 -31.62 -45.28 32.74
C VAL A 643 -32.78 -46.24 32.95
N LEU A 644 -32.60 -47.26 33.80
CA LEU A 644 -33.61 -48.26 34.14
C LEU A 644 -34.37 -47.91 35.41
N ASP A 645 -33.67 -47.44 36.44
CA ASP A 645 -34.25 -47.01 37.69
C ASP A 645 -33.42 -45.86 38.29
N SER A 646 -34.08 -44.96 39.02
CA SER A 646 -33.45 -43.81 39.67
C SER A 646 -34.02 -43.62 41.07
N SER A 647 -33.20 -43.82 42.09
CA SER A 647 -33.55 -43.61 43.49
C SER A 647 -32.80 -42.41 44.06
N PRO A 648 -33.47 -41.40 44.66
CA PRO A 648 -32.77 -40.24 45.18
C PRO A 648 -31.99 -40.56 46.46
N LEU A 649 -30.75 -40.09 46.56
CA LEU A 649 -29.89 -40.21 47.74
C LEU A 649 -29.84 -38.91 48.55
N GLU A 650 -29.69 -39.03 49.86
CA GLU A 650 -29.42 -37.88 50.73
C GLU A 650 -27.95 -37.47 50.67
N ILE A 651 -27.68 -36.16 50.67
CA ILE A 651 -26.31 -35.64 50.63
C ILE A 651 -25.65 -35.89 51.98
N SER A 652 -24.59 -36.69 52.00
CA SER A 652 -23.79 -36.92 53.20
C SER A 652 -23.18 -35.61 53.70
N THR A 653 -23.43 -35.25 54.96
CA THR A 653 -22.93 -34.01 55.60
C THR A 653 -21.43 -34.09 55.94
N LYS A 654 -20.74 -35.17 55.58
CA LYS A 654 -19.33 -35.42 55.94
C LYS A 654 -18.39 -34.98 54.81
N GLY A 655 -17.82 -33.79 54.96
CA GLY A 655 -16.68 -33.30 54.17
C GLY A 655 -17.05 -32.13 53.24
N GLY A 656 -16.30 -31.02 53.36
CA GLY A 656 -16.39 -29.88 52.45
C GLY A 656 -17.56 -28.92 52.71
N ILE A 657 -17.64 -27.85 51.90
CA ILE A 657 -18.78 -26.92 51.89
C ILE A 657 -19.94 -27.65 51.19
N PRO A 658 -21.00 -28.08 51.91
CA PRO A 658 -22.12 -28.76 51.27
C PRO A 658 -22.82 -27.78 50.33
N VAL A 659 -22.95 -28.17 49.06
CA VAL A 659 -23.68 -27.39 48.06
C VAL A 659 -25.15 -27.38 48.44
N ARG A 660 -25.78 -26.20 48.52
CA ARG A 660 -27.25 -26.11 48.55
C ARG A 660 -27.80 -26.81 47.30
N THR A 661 -28.70 -27.75 47.48
CA THR A 661 -29.42 -28.42 46.39
C THR A 661 -29.98 -27.38 45.42
N ASN A 662 -29.48 -27.39 44.18
CA ASN A 662 -29.96 -26.54 43.09
C ASN A 662 -30.99 -27.32 42.26
N ARG A 663 -31.86 -26.62 41.54
CA ARG A 663 -32.84 -27.23 40.60
C ARG A 663 -32.23 -28.12 39.50
N LYS A 664 -30.91 -28.07 39.25
CA LYS A 664 -30.23 -28.84 38.19
C LYS A 664 -29.53 -30.12 38.67
N THR A 665 -29.14 -30.22 39.95
CA THR A 665 -28.26 -31.31 40.42
C THR A 665 -28.72 -31.82 41.77
N ARG A 666 -28.99 -33.12 41.85
CA ARG A 666 -29.34 -33.87 43.06
C ARG A 666 -28.61 -35.21 43.00
N LEU A 667 -28.15 -35.72 44.14
CA LEU A 667 -27.57 -37.04 44.19
C LEU A 667 -28.68 -38.10 44.01
N ALA A 668 -28.48 -39.05 43.10
CA ALA A 668 -29.34 -40.21 42.94
C ALA A 668 -28.49 -41.44 42.69
N ASP A 669 -28.96 -42.57 43.18
CA ASP A 669 -28.51 -43.88 42.79
C ASP A 669 -29.27 -44.32 41.54
N VAL A 670 -28.55 -44.81 40.54
CA VAL A 670 -29.14 -45.08 39.23
C VAL A 670 -28.64 -46.42 38.70
N ASP A 671 -29.61 -47.25 38.31
CA ASP A 671 -29.37 -48.47 37.56
C ASP A 671 -29.39 -48.14 36.07
N ILE A 672 -28.29 -48.42 35.39
CA ILE A 672 -28.08 -48.09 33.99
C ILE A 672 -27.64 -49.30 33.18
N VAL A 673 -27.90 -49.22 31.88
CA VAL A 673 -27.48 -50.21 30.88
C VAL A 673 -26.90 -49.48 29.69
N ARG A 674 -25.85 -50.03 29.05
CA ARG A 674 -25.31 -49.45 27.81
C ARG A 674 -26.36 -49.54 26.72
N ASN A 675 -26.54 -48.47 25.94
CA ASN A 675 -27.52 -48.45 24.86
C ASN A 675 -27.23 -49.54 23.79
N SER A 676 -25.95 -49.88 23.58
CA SER A 676 -25.52 -50.98 22.70
C SER A 676 -25.90 -52.37 23.19
N ASP A 677 -26.03 -52.55 24.50
CA ASP A 677 -26.30 -53.84 25.15
C ASP A 677 -27.79 -54.02 25.43
N PHE A 678 -28.57 -52.94 25.33
CA PHE A 678 -29.98 -52.92 25.63
C PHE A 678 -30.77 -53.84 24.68
N GLY A 679 -31.40 -54.87 25.24
CA GLY A 679 -32.17 -55.87 24.48
C GLY A 679 -31.36 -57.04 23.92
N VAL A 680 -30.02 -57.03 24.09
CA VAL A 680 -29.14 -58.14 23.69
C VAL A 680 -28.55 -58.85 24.91
N ASN A 681 -28.11 -58.09 25.92
CA ASN A 681 -27.49 -58.61 27.13
C ASN A 681 -28.19 -58.05 28.39
N ASP A 682 -28.18 -58.83 29.49
CA ASP A 682 -28.76 -58.45 30.79
C ASP A 682 -27.76 -57.76 31.75
N MET A 683 -26.61 -57.30 31.25
CA MET A 683 -25.61 -56.61 32.09
C MET A 683 -26.12 -55.24 32.52
N ARG A 684 -26.18 -55.01 33.84
CA ARG A 684 -26.58 -53.73 34.44
C ARG A 684 -25.40 -53.17 35.23
N PHE A 685 -25.24 -51.86 35.17
CA PHE A 685 -24.29 -51.12 35.98
C PHE A 685 -25.06 -50.29 37.01
N HIS A 686 -24.52 -50.23 38.21
CA HIS A 686 -25.09 -49.47 39.31
C HIS A 686 -24.16 -48.30 39.61
N THR A 687 -24.66 -47.07 39.56
CA THR A 687 -23.84 -45.87 39.79
C THR A 687 -24.58 -44.76 40.50
N VAL A 688 -23.87 -44.06 41.38
CA VAL A 688 -24.34 -42.81 41.95
C VAL A 688 -24.00 -41.66 41.00
N THR A 689 -24.97 -40.77 40.79
CA THR A 689 -24.84 -39.61 39.88
C THR A 689 -25.30 -38.31 40.53
N HIS A 690 -24.71 -37.22 40.07
CA HIS A 690 -25.09 -35.85 40.42
C HIS A 690 -26.29 -35.33 39.59
N LEU A 691 -26.77 -36.11 38.61
CA LEU A 691 -27.86 -35.77 37.66
C LEU A 691 -29.25 -36.23 38.12
N GLY A 692 -29.44 -36.54 39.39
CA GLY A 692 -30.64 -37.21 39.91
C GLY A 692 -31.97 -36.46 39.82
N MET A 693 -31.96 -35.17 39.49
CA MET A 693 -33.19 -34.41 39.23
C MET A 693 -33.45 -34.20 37.73
N LEU A 694 -32.45 -34.47 36.89
CA LEU A 694 -32.54 -34.31 35.43
C LEU A 694 -32.90 -35.63 34.74
N LEU A 695 -32.46 -36.75 35.32
CA LEU A 695 -32.70 -38.10 34.79
C LEU A 695 -34.00 -38.67 35.33
N ASN A 696 -34.86 -39.10 34.42
CA ASN A 696 -36.01 -39.96 34.69
C ASN A 696 -35.74 -41.36 34.14
N VAL A 697 -36.55 -42.33 34.59
CA VAL A 697 -36.51 -43.70 34.05
C VAL A 697 -36.87 -43.69 32.56
N GLY A 698 -36.07 -44.39 31.75
CA GLY A 698 -36.19 -44.44 30.30
C GLY A 698 -35.40 -43.36 29.54
N ASP A 699 -34.78 -42.41 30.25
CA ASP A 699 -33.93 -41.39 29.61
C ASP A 699 -32.57 -41.95 29.20
N THR A 700 -31.97 -41.33 28.19
CA THR A 700 -30.59 -41.57 27.77
C THR A 700 -29.62 -40.58 28.43
N ALA A 701 -28.51 -41.08 28.96
CA ALA A 701 -27.45 -40.32 29.58
C ALA A 701 -26.09 -40.66 28.95
N MET A 702 -25.20 -39.68 28.84
CA MET A 702 -23.83 -39.86 28.42
C MET A 702 -22.94 -40.08 29.64
N GLY A 703 -22.12 -41.13 29.58
CA GLY A 703 -21.20 -41.50 30.65
C GLY A 703 -19.88 -42.06 30.14
N TYR A 704 -18.92 -42.15 31.05
CA TYR A 704 -17.66 -42.85 30.81
C TYR A 704 -17.77 -44.28 31.32
N ASP A 705 -17.52 -45.24 30.44
CA ASP A 705 -17.28 -46.63 30.81
C ASP A 705 -15.82 -46.77 31.26
N LEU A 706 -15.59 -46.89 32.57
CA LEU A 706 -14.25 -47.08 33.10
C LEU A 706 -13.88 -48.57 33.18
N SER A 707 -14.88 -49.47 33.23
CA SER A 707 -14.70 -50.92 33.34
C SER A 707 -13.92 -51.53 32.17
N THR A 708 -14.16 -51.02 30.96
CA THR A 708 -13.52 -51.48 29.72
C THR A 708 -12.28 -50.67 29.36
N SER A 709 -12.05 -49.56 30.05
CA SER A 709 -11.05 -48.57 29.64
C SER A 709 -9.68 -48.87 30.26
N VAL A 710 -8.63 -48.82 29.44
CA VAL A 710 -7.25 -49.07 29.88
C VAL A 710 -6.56 -47.73 30.18
N PHE A 711 -6.10 -47.57 31.42
CA PHE A 711 -5.35 -46.39 31.88
C PHE A 711 -3.85 -46.65 31.97
N ASN A 712 -3.07 -45.59 31.87
CA ASN A 712 -1.64 -45.65 32.18
C ASN A 712 -1.41 -45.48 33.68
N ASP A 713 -0.40 -46.16 34.22
CA ASP A 713 -0.02 -46.07 35.63
C ASP A 713 0.28 -44.64 36.11
N LEU A 714 0.70 -43.74 35.21
CA LEU A 714 0.99 -42.34 35.57
C LEU A 714 -0.29 -41.54 35.89
N ASP A 715 -1.38 -41.88 35.23
CA ASP A 715 -2.65 -41.16 35.33
C ASP A 715 -3.49 -41.68 36.51
N THR A 716 -3.30 -42.94 36.91
CA THR A 716 -3.99 -43.57 38.06
C THR A 716 -3.30 -43.34 39.41
N LYS A 717 -1.99 -43.04 39.42
CA LYS A 717 -1.24 -42.67 40.65
C LYS A 717 -1.98 -41.76 41.64
N PRO A 718 -2.56 -40.61 41.22
CA PRO A 718 -3.28 -39.73 42.15
C PRO A 718 -4.54 -40.37 42.77
N LEU A 719 -5.14 -41.37 42.11
CA LEU A 719 -6.26 -42.15 42.64
C LEU A 719 -5.77 -43.23 43.61
N ASP A 720 -4.69 -43.93 43.25
CA ASP A 720 -4.07 -44.97 44.08
C ASP A 720 -3.56 -44.36 45.41
N GLU A 721 -2.91 -43.18 45.34
CA GLU A 721 -2.47 -42.43 46.53
C GLU A 721 -3.64 -41.97 47.41
N ALA A 722 -4.82 -41.77 46.82
CA ALA A 722 -6.03 -41.43 47.56
C ALA A 722 -6.73 -42.67 48.14
N GLY A 723 -6.32 -43.89 47.74
CA GLY A 723 -6.96 -45.14 48.15
C GLY A 723 -8.38 -45.32 47.60
N ILE A 724 -8.69 -44.67 46.46
CA ILE A 724 -10.02 -44.72 45.84
C ILE A 724 -10.00 -45.79 44.75
N SER A 725 -10.90 -46.78 44.85
CA SER A 725 -11.14 -47.73 43.77
C SER A 725 -11.86 -47.04 42.61
N LEU A 726 -11.45 -47.33 41.38
CA LEU A 726 -12.13 -46.81 40.19
C LEU A 726 -13.59 -47.30 40.15
N PRO A 727 -14.57 -46.40 39.96
CA PRO A 727 -15.96 -46.79 39.73
C PRO A 727 -16.12 -47.39 38.33
N ASP A 728 -17.15 -48.22 38.11
CA ASP A 728 -17.35 -48.88 36.82
C ASP A 728 -17.82 -47.90 35.73
N VAL A 729 -18.76 -47.01 36.08
CA VAL A 729 -19.33 -46.02 35.16
C VAL A 729 -19.45 -44.67 35.87
N VAL A 730 -19.26 -43.58 35.11
CA VAL A 730 -19.47 -42.20 35.59
C VAL A 730 -20.38 -41.47 34.61
N LEU A 731 -21.57 -41.08 35.06
CA LEU A 731 -22.51 -40.29 34.25
C LEU A 731 -22.12 -38.80 34.26
N VAL A 732 -22.17 -38.18 33.09
CA VAL A 732 -21.68 -36.81 32.86
C VAL A 732 -22.80 -35.84 32.53
N ARG A 733 -23.60 -36.13 31.49
CA ARG A 733 -24.74 -35.29 31.09
C ARG A 733 -25.91 -36.14 30.59
N LYS A 734 -27.12 -35.60 30.64
CA LYS A 734 -28.28 -36.19 29.96
C LYS A 734 -28.16 -35.96 28.47
N GLN A 735 -28.51 -36.95 27.65
CA GLN A 735 -28.69 -36.79 26.23
C GLN A 735 -30.18 -36.72 25.94
N PHE A 736 -30.64 -35.58 25.45
CA PHE A 736 -32.04 -35.42 25.06
C PHE A 736 -32.30 -36.21 23.77
N LEU A 737 -33.47 -36.83 23.69
CA LEU A 737 -33.87 -37.64 22.55
C LEU A 737 -34.08 -36.72 21.34
N ARG A 738 -33.06 -36.57 20.50
CA ARG A 738 -33.15 -35.81 19.26
C ARG A 738 -34.02 -36.57 18.26
N ARG A 739 -35.33 -36.35 18.28
CA ARG A 739 -36.22 -36.74 17.15
C ARG A 739 -35.83 -36.02 15.84
N VAL A 740 -34.94 -35.04 15.93
CA VAL A 740 -34.59 -34.07 14.89
C VAL A 740 -33.13 -34.19 14.47
N GLN A 741 -32.69 -35.36 14.00
CA GLN A 741 -31.36 -35.49 13.37
C GLN A 741 -31.31 -34.94 11.92
N LYS A 742 -32.40 -34.33 11.41
CA LYS A 742 -32.52 -33.91 10.00
C LYS A 742 -33.02 -32.49 9.75
N ARG A 743 -33.39 -31.69 10.76
CA ARG A 743 -33.73 -30.28 10.49
C ARG A 743 -32.44 -29.47 10.42
N SER A 744 -32.27 -28.72 9.34
CA SER A 744 -31.24 -27.69 9.24
C SER A 744 -31.43 -26.68 10.37
N ARG A 745 -30.33 -26.23 10.99
CA ARG A 745 -30.39 -25.23 12.06
C ARG A 745 -30.84 -23.90 11.46
N LYS A 746 -31.87 -23.27 12.04
CA LYS A 746 -32.38 -21.93 11.64
C LYS A 746 -31.47 -20.77 12.07
N TRP A 747 -30.32 -21.07 12.66
CA TRP A 747 -29.39 -20.11 13.24
C TRP A 747 -27.95 -20.46 12.87
N LYS A 748 -27.08 -19.44 12.85
CA LYS A 748 -25.66 -19.55 12.52
C LYS A 748 -24.81 -18.78 13.54
N LEU A 749 -23.57 -19.21 13.73
CA LEU A 749 -22.54 -18.44 14.42
C LEU A 749 -21.70 -17.69 13.40
N LYS A 750 -21.20 -16.52 13.80
CA LYS A 750 -20.19 -15.82 13.00
C LYS A 750 -18.84 -16.50 13.23
N THR A 751 -18.10 -16.69 12.15
CA THR A 751 -16.69 -17.08 12.18
C THR A 751 -15.83 -15.83 12.02
N ILE A 752 -14.66 -15.78 12.64
CA ILE A 752 -13.76 -14.64 12.42
C ILE A 752 -13.32 -14.64 10.95
N GLU A 753 -13.58 -13.54 10.24
CA GLU A 753 -13.17 -13.37 8.85
C GLU A 753 -11.65 -13.19 8.74
N GLY A 754 -11.03 -13.75 7.70
CA GLY A 754 -9.60 -13.57 7.42
C GLY A 754 -8.65 -14.56 8.09
N ILE A 755 -9.13 -15.70 8.59
CA ILE A 755 -8.26 -16.80 9.01
C ILE A 755 -7.67 -17.45 7.76
N GLU A 756 -6.45 -17.08 7.41
CA GLU A 756 -5.71 -17.77 6.34
C GLU A 756 -5.06 -19.05 6.91
N PRO A 757 -5.42 -20.24 6.39
CA PRO A 757 -4.74 -21.46 6.79
C PRO A 757 -3.32 -21.46 6.22
N THR A 758 -2.31 -21.37 7.09
CA THR A 758 -0.89 -21.37 6.70
C THR A 758 -0.49 -22.67 6.00
N MET A 759 -1.22 -23.76 6.24
CA MET A 759 -1.11 -25.01 5.51
C MET A 759 -2.50 -25.60 5.21
N PRO A 760 -2.71 -26.18 4.02
CA PRO A 760 -3.93 -26.95 3.77
C PRO A 760 -3.97 -28.15 4.73
N LEU A 761 -4.98 -28.19 5.59
CA LEU A 761 -5.18 -29.34 6.47
C LEU A 761 -5.38 -30.60 5.63
N LYS A 762 -4.91 -31.75 6.14
CA LYS A 762 -5.24 -33.04 5.55
C LYS A 762 -6.76 -33.23 5.67
N LYS A 763 -7.38 -33.82 4.64
CA LYS A 763 -8.83 -34.10 4.62
C LYS A 763 -9.34 -34.76 5.92
N ALA A 764 -8.56 -35.68 6.50
CA ALA A 764 -8.91 -36.36 7.75
C ALA A 764 -8.91 -35.46 8.99
N ASP A 765 -8.05 -34.44 9.03
CA ASP A 765 -8.01 -33.49 10.16
C ASP A 765 -9.11 -32.43 10.02
N GLN A 766 -9.49 -32.10 8.79
CA GLN A 766 -10.62 -31.22 8.51
C GLN A 766 -11.95 -31.87 8.91
N THR A 767 -12.17 -33.13 8.54
CA THR A 767 -13.38 -33.87 8.97
C THR A 767 -13.49 -33.97 10.50
N LYS A 768 -12.36 -34.09 11.22
CA LYS A 768 -12.37 -34.08 12.68
C LYS A 768 -12.74 -32.72 13.24
N HIS A 769 -12.21 -31.65 12.65
CA HIS A 769 -12.55 -30.29 13.03
C HIS A 769 -14.04 -30.00 12.83
N ASP A 770 -14.61 -30.46 11.71
CA ASP A 770 -16.04 -30.29 11.40
C ASP A 770 -16.92 -31.07 12.38
N LEU A 771 -16.55 -32.31 12.73
CA LEU A 771 -17.25 -33.10 13.75
C LEU A 771 -17.19 -32.44 15.13
N ASP A 772 -16.01 -31.93 15.53
CA ASP A 772 -15.82 -31.22 16.79
C ASP A 772 -16.66 -29.93 16.84
N TYR A 773 -16.77 -29.24 15.71
CA TYR A 773 -17.61 -28.05 15.58
C TYR A 773 -19.10 -28.38 15.68
N GLU A 774 -19.56 -29.47 15.05
CA GLU A 774 -20.94 -29.96 15.19
C GLU A 774 -21.29 -30.35 16.64
N HIS A 775 -20.35 -30.99 17.34
CA HIS A 775 -20.51 -31.25 18.78
C HIS A 775 -20.66 -29.96 19.59
N PHE A 776 -19.87 -28.93 19.29
CA PHE A 776 -20.00 -27.64 19.95
C PHE A 776 -21.36 -26.96 19.67
N LEU A 777 -21.88 -27.03 18.44
CA LEU A 777 -23.20 -26.50 18.11
C LEU A 777 -24.32 -27.22 18.86
N ASN A 778 -24.22 -28.56 18.96
CA ASN A 778 -25.14 -29.37 19.77
C ASN A 778 -25.12 -28.97 21.25
N ASP A 779 -23.94 -28.68 21.80
CA ASP A 779 -23.81 -28.23 23.17
C ASP A 779 -24.45 -26.85 23.41
N LEU A 780 -24.42 -25.97 22.40
CA LEU A 780 -25.09 -24.67 22.48
C LEU A 780 -26.61 -24.79 22.50
N GLU A 781 -27.19 -25.78 21.81
CA GLU A 781 -28.63 -26.05 21.89
C GLU A 781 -29.01 -26.50 23.32
N GLU A 782 -28.27 -27.48 23.84
CA GLU A 782 -28.53 -28.11 25.14
C GLU A 782 -28.28 -27.17 26.34
N ASP A 783 -27.22 -26.35 26.30
CA ASP A 783 -26.78 -25.56 27.46
C ASP A 783 -27.22 -24.08 27.41
N LYS A 784 -28.30 -23.77 28.13
CA LYS A 784 -28.77 -22.38 28.34
C LYS A 784 -27.70 -21.43 28.90
N ASP A 785 -26.83 -21.92 29.78
CA ASP A 785 -25.80 -21.09 30.42
C ASP A 785 -24.71 -20.68 29.39
N MET A 786 -24.37 -21.54 28.42
CA MET A 786 -23.45 -21.19 27.33
C MET A 786 -24.10 -20.25 26.32
N ARG A 787 -25.39 -20.44 25.99
CA ARG A 787 -26.14 -19.56 25.09
C ARG A 787 -26.12 -18.11 25.55
N SER A 788 -26.38 -17.86 26.83
CA SER A 788 -26.39 -16.50 27.38
C SER A 788 -25.07 -15.72 27.19
N ARG A 789 -23.95 -16.43 27.02
CA ARG A 789 -22.62 -15.83 26.90
C ARG A 789 -22.23 -15.57 25.45
N ILE A 790 -22.91 -16.17 24.47
CA ILE A 790 -22.58 -16.07 23.04
C ILE A 790 -23.67 -15.27 22.30
N ASN A 791 -23.29 -14.62 21.20
CA ASN A 791 -24.24 -14.00 20.29
C ASN A 791 -24.59 -14.99 19.18
N ILE A 792 -25.87 -15.28 19.00
CA ILE A 792 -26.39 -16.23 18.00
C ILE A 792 -27.15 -15.44 16.94
N TYR A 793 -26.96 -15.75 15.66
CA TYR A 793 -27.55 -15.02 14.55
C TYR A 793 -28.57 -15.89 13.80
N LYS A 794 -29.59 -15.27 13.21
CA LYS A 794 -30.51 -15.97 12.30
C LYS A 794 -29.78 -16.40 11.02
N ALA A 795 -30.08 -17.59 10.53
CA ALA A 795 -29.58 -18.05 9.23
C ALA A 795 -30.34 -17.32 8.11
N THR A 796 -29.62 -16.53 7.31
CA THR A 796 -30.15 -15.80 6.16
C THR A 796 -30.06 -16.66 4.90
N ASP A 797 -30.63 -17.85 4.92
CA ASP A 797 -30.76 -18.65 3.72
C ASP A 797 -32.17 -18.41 3.16
N GLY A 798 -32.25 -17.57 2.12
CA GLY A 798 -33.47 -17.18 1.44
C GLY A 798 -34.09 -18.33 0.65
N ASN A 799 -34.67 -19.30 1.37
CA ASN A 799 -35.63 -20.24 0.84
C ASN A 799 -36.70 -20.52 1.89
N ASP A 800 -37.49 -19.48 2.18
CA ASP A 800 -38.85 -19.64 2.70
C ASP A 800 -39.68 -20.33 1.60
N HIS A 801 -39.48 -21.64 1.45
CA HIS A 801 -40.60 -22.50 1.07
C HIS A 801 -41.33 -22.77 2.37
N ASP A 802 -42.48 -22.10 2.51
CA ASP A 802 -43.56 -22.49 3.39
C ASP A 802 -43.96 -23.93 3.04
N ASP A 803 -43.24 -24.91 3.59
CA ASP A 803 -43.81 -26.24 3.81
C ASP A 803 -44.69 -26.11 5.06
N ASP A 804 -45.91 -25.64 4.82
CA ASP A 804 -47.10 -25.83 5.65
C ASP A 804 -47.35 -27.34 5.82
N ASP A 805 -46.57 -28.00 6.66
CA ASP A 805 -46.97 -29.28 7.25
C ASP A 805 -47.55 -29.01 8.64
N HIS A 806 -48.87 -28.79 8.64
CA HIS A 806 -49.73 -29.04 9.78
C HIS A 806 -49.62 -30.51 10.17
N ASP A 807 -48.74 -30.83 11.13
CA ASP A 807 -48.85 -32.05 11.92
C ASP A 807 -49.04 -31.71 13.40
N MET A 808 -50.08 -32.34 13.95
CA MET A 808 -50.70 -32.09 15.25
C MET A 808 -49.79 -32.40 16.45
N ASP A 809 -50.18 -31.80 17.58
CA ASP A 809 -49.76 -32.01 18.97
C ASP A 809 -48.51 -31.22 19.44
N ASP A 810 -48.67 -29.89 19.47
CA ASP A 810 -47.99 -29.00 20.41
C ASP A 810 -48.53 -29.26 21.83
N ASP A 811 -47.74 -29.88 22.71
CA ASP A 811 -47.75 -29.61 24.17
C ASP A 811 -46.73 -30.41 25.02
N ASP A 812 -45.84 -31.23 24.44
CA ASP A 812 -44.82 -31.95 25.24
C ASP A 812 -43.38 -31.48 24.95
N ALA A 813 -42.95 -30.47 25.71
CA ALA A 813 -41.57 -30.21 26.17
C ALA A 813 -40.44 -30.25 25.10
N ASP A 814 -40.43 -29.31 24.15
CA ASP A 814 -39.24 -29.01 23.34
C ASP A 814 -38.23 -28.12 24.10
N ASP A 815 -37.73 -28.61 25.25
CA ASP A 815 -36.81 -27.88 26.14
C ASP A 815 -35.39 -27.67 25.54
N GLY A 816 -35.11 -28.20 24.34
CA GLY A 816 -33.78 -28.20 23.73
C GLY A 816 -33.58 -27.20 22.57
N ALA A 817 -34.64 -26.71 21.94
CA ALA A 817 -34.51 -25.77 20.82
C ALA A 817 -34.18 -24.34 21.30
N ILE A 818 -33.37 -23.61 20.51
CA ILE A 818 -33.06 -22.21 20.79
C ILE A 818 -34.30 -21.36 20.45
N PRO A 819 -34.86 -20.60 21.41
CA PRO A 819 -36.04 -19.78 21.16
C PRO A 819 -35.71 -18.65 20.17
N LEU A 820 -36.68 -18.28 19.33
CA LEU A 820 -36.51 -17.24 18.31
C LEU A 820 -36.15 -15.87 18.90
N ASP A 821 -36.58 -15.58 20.13
CA ASP A 821 -36.30 -14.34 20.86
C ASP A 821 -34.81 -14.14 21.18
N GLU A 822 -34.02 -15.22 21.24
CA GLU A 822 -32.58 -15.16 21.52
C GLU A 822 -31.72 -14.90 20.26
N LEU A 823 -32.33 -14.94 19.06
CA LEU A 823 -31.63 -14.80 17.79
C LEU A 823 -31.51 -13.33 17.36
N LEU A 824 -30.27 -12.90 17.09
CA LEU A 824 -29.98 -11.58 16.55
C LEU A 824 -30.10 -11.58 15.02
N ASP A 825 -30.64 -10.48 14.49
CA ASP A 825 -30.63 -10.22 13.05
C ASP A 825 -29.23 -9.77 12.60
N ASP A 826 -28.77 -10.31 11.47
CA ASP A 826 -27.47 -9.99 10.89
C ASP A 826 -27.55 -8.63 10.19
N LEU A 827 -27.41 -7.53 10.94
CA LEU A 827 -27.34 -6.18 10.37
C LEU A 827 -25.98 -5.97 9.68
N ASN A 828 -25.86 -6.42 8.43
CA ASN A 828 -24.79 -5.99 7.55
C ASN A 828 -25.09 -4.55 7.09
N MET A 829 -24.49 -3.57 7.76
CA MET A 829 -24.34 -2.24 7.17
C MET A 829 -23.26 -2.34 6.10
N ASP A 830 -23.65 -2.77 4.90
CA ASP A 830 -22.79 -2.61 3.73
C ASP A 830 -22.54 -1.12 3.55
N GLU A 831 -21.30 -0.68 3.77
CA GLU A 831 -20.78 0.65 3.40
C GLU A 831 -20.74 0.75 1.86
N ALA A 832 -21.90 0.75 1.22
CA ALA A 832 -22.11 1.09 -0.17
C ALA A 832 -22.79 2.46 -0.25
N GLU A 833 -22.09 3.39 -0.89
CA GLU A 833 -22.42 4.80 -1.06
C GLU A 833 -23.89 5.08 -1.41
N GLY A 834 -24.55 5.90 -0.58
CA GLY A 834 -25.81 6.54 -0.87
C GLY A 834 -25.96 7.78 0.01
N SER A 835 -25.82 8.95 -0.58
CA SER A 835 -25.96 10.25 0.07
C SER A 835 -27.23 10.34 0.94
N GLU A 836 -27.07 10.31 2.26
CA GLU A 836 -28.16 10.71 3.16
C GLU A 836 -28.35 12.22 3.02
N ALA A 837 -29.40 12.59 2.28
CA ALA A 837 -29.95 13.92 2.31
C ALA A 837 -30.38 14.22 3.75
N ILE A 838 -29.77 15.27 4.31
CA ILE A 838 -30.15 15.88 5.59
C ILE A 838 -31.65 16.18 5.54
N LEU A 839 -32.46 15.38 6.22
CA LEU A 839 -33.87 15.68 6.46
C LEU A 839 -33.93 16.87 7.42
N SER A 840 -34.56 17.94 6.96
CA SER A 840 -34.73 19.20 7.67
C SER A 840 -35.50 19.02 8.99
N ALA A 841 -35.08 19.79 10.01
CA ALA A 841 -35.57 19.83 11.39
C ALA A 841 -37.08 20.09 11.59
N THR A 842 -37.88 20.20 10.52
CA THR A 842 -39.32 20.42 10.57
C THR A 842 -40.15 19.14 10.74
N ALA A 843 -39.61 17.95 10.45
CA ALA A 843 -40.33 16.69 10.60
C ALA A 843 -40.25 16.07 12.02
N ALA A 844 -39.29 16.51 12.85
CA ALA A 844 -39.07 15.96 14.20
C ALA A 844 -40.05 16.52 15.26
N ASN A 845 -40.78 17.59 14.96
CA ASN A 845 -41.68 18.26 15.93
C ASN A 845 -43.16 17.82 15.83
N GLN A 846 -43.50 16.79 15.06
CA GLN A 846 -44.90 16.35 14.88
C GLN A 846 -45.28 15.04 15.59
N THR A 847 -44.37 14.42 16.35
CA THR A 847 -44.63 13.12 17.01
C THR A 847 -44.37 13.14 18.52
N GLN A 848 -44.74 14.23 19.21
CA GLN A 848 -44.92 14.22 20.66
C GLN A 848 -46.36 14.57 21.01
N GLY A 849 -47.15 13.52 21.23
CA GLY A 849 -48.53 13.60 21.67
C GLY A 849 -49.07 12.20 21.93
N LEU A 850 -48.45 11.47 22.86
CA LEU A 850 -49.01 10.24 23.42
C LEU A 850 -49.54 10.55 24.81
N ASN A 851 -50.88 10.47 24.93
CA ASN A 851 -51.66 10.58 26.16
C ASN A 851 -51.31 9.44 27.13
N VAL A 852 -51.22 9.79 28.42
CA VAL A 852 -50.90 8.89 29.54
C VAL A 852 -52.19 8.50 30.27
N ASP A 853 -53.20 7.99 29.57
CA ASP A 853 -54.47 7.60 30.19
C ASP A 853 -54.99 6.21 29.77
N ASP A 854 -54.19 5.38 29.09
CA ASP A 854 -54.51 3.96 28.94
C ASP A 854 -53.21 3.12 29.01
N LEU A 855 -53.17 2.24 30.03
CA LEU A 855 -52.16 1.23 30.42
C LEU A 855 -51.19 1.61 31.55
#